data_AF-A0A5U8XNF3-F1
#
_entry.id   AF-A0A5U8XNF3-F1
#
_cell.length_a   1.000
_cell.length_b   1.000
_cell.length_c   1.000
_cell.angle_alpha   90.00
_cell.angle_beta   90.00
_cell.angle_gamma   90.00
#
_symmetry.space_group_name_H-M   'P 1'
#
loop_
_entity.id
_entity.type
_entity.pdbx_description
1 polymer ?
#
loop_
_entity_poly.entity_id
_entity_poly.type
_entity_poly.pdbx_seq_one_letter_code
_entity_poly.pdbx_strand_id
1 'polypeptide(L)'
;MKESRIIKLESLIDVGQKMVDNAKLSGNSEVLWKTMVGRESIKGSRDLMKTQTETAVAGYQEVDGKKLGVAAQRASNMILAAAHNPLGFVTTVAQESLKSDYDKFQSASFAGATDVDYGKNFIGAEYYSDKDLDKNLGLSWTLNVRALETQSRFAETLYPTITVDSNDVGITIRTKITTVTRGVMNALLAKDSVEDNRRPLHDALTDHRVLQDDAIRIVPYIMEDGKNAEFFVDPTIIENTTVQLGRVPAYPTNYLNFEQTQLNLFRLAAHPGIVTEGYDETDEIAPGAALGEILLSVRKKGEAIADGALFKINTRDMQYSTFQRPAEGGGRELLLNFRATVFTINGKSKDWKGNEMPALDALKANGYSLRFVISVNMSMHTTGDRSGFVDITGKSLRIDSVVTADGTKLPINEGSVKTILDNIQLELYGWRFDGTRTNENRRTQGLMLDPIWEQENYKLQYGSPLLTKSPIGQEYDDAERLDDLISAVNIRNESLAVSQTLNYTEQLREVVAAKVTAYDKSAIRGLGRHWVSAWFEELEFDVSKHIQTSDTKDALVNARQGLLNRLGDQVTRAIQESRYMPALRLLTANPDARPVVVIATDEPTASMLLLQQGETRILGDRYQYEVVTTNDDRWRVKDADYNSVTRRLQWVLRVDQENDGSYCVLNWGNHFWSPVMVTNINIQRNGGVSKELAVQPRNAHINHCPIAGVILIKGITEFVAKKLAYYVELANAPTDDTNLGPVDGSDGAGA
;
A
#
# COMPACT_ATOMS: atom_id res chain seq x y z
N MET A 1 -51.15 -20.62 -11.33
CA MET A 1 -49.76 -21.07 -11.51
C MET A 1 -48.88 -20.03 -10.85
N LYS A 2 -48.10 -20.42 -9.83
CA LYS A 2 -47.14 -19.51 -9.17
C LYS A 2 -45.81 -19.55 -9.92
N GLU A 3 -45.08 -18.43 -9.92
CA GLU A 3 -43.74 -18.40 -10.49
C GLU A 3 -42.80 -19.35 -9.75
N SER A 4 -41.85 -19.95 -10.46
CA SER A 4 -40.89 -20.91 -9.89
C SER A 4 -40.01 -20.30 -8.80
N ARG A 5 -39.78 -18.98 -8.83
CA ARG A 5 -39.05 -18.23 -7.79
C ARG A 5 -39.81 -18.24 -6.46
N ILE A 6 -41.12 -17.97 -6.50
CA ILE A 6 -41.99 -17.95 -5.31
C ILE A 6 -42.09 -19.34 -4.70
N ILE A 7 -42.27 -20.38 -5.52
CA ILE A 7 -42.33 -21.79 -5.05
C ILE A 7 -41.04 -22.20 -4.32
N LYS A 8 -39.87 -21.76 -4.82
CA LYS A 8 -38.58 -22.01 -4.15
C LYS A 8 -38.42 -21.22 -2.85
N LEU A 9 -39.05 -20.05 -2.75
CA LEU A 9 -39.02 -19.25 -1.53
C LEU A 9 -39.92 -19.85 -0.46
N GLU A 10 -41.12 -20.32 -0.84
CA GLU A 10 -42.02 -21.07 0.05
C GLU A 10 -41.33 -22.30 0.64
N SER A 11 -40.64 -23.10 -0.19
CA SER A 11 -39.91 -24.27 0.31
C SER A 11 -38.73 -23.91 1.22
N LEU A 12 -38.06 -22.78 0.98
CA LEU A 12 -37.05 -22.26 1.92
C LEU A 12 -37.66 -21.79 3.24
N ILE A 13 -38.82 -21.13 3.21
CA ILE A 13 -39.55 -20.74 4.42
C ILE A 13 -39.92 -21.99 5.23
N ASP A 14 -40.41 -23.05 4.58
CA ASP A 14 -40.72 -24.33 5.24
C ASP A 14 -39.49 -24.97 5.89
N VAL A 15 -38.33 -24.91 5.21
CA VAL A 15 -37.05 -25.38 5.75
C VAL A 15 -36.64 -24.55 6.96
N GLY A 16 -36.71 -23.22 6.87
CA GLY A 16 -36.43 -22.31 7.99
C GLY A 16 -37.34 -22.54 9.19
N GLN A 17 -38.64 -22.73 8.95
CA GLN A 17 -39.64 -23.03 9.98
C GLN A 17 -39.30 -24.33 10.74
N LYS A 18 -39.00 -25.41 9.99
CA LYS A 18 -38.59 -26.70 10.58
C LYS A 18 -37.31 -26.58 11.40
N MET A 19 -36.34 -25.77 10.94
CA MET A 19 -35.10 -25.54 11.67
C MET A 19 -35.33 -24.77 12.97
N VAL A 20 -36.17 -23.74 12.94
CA VAL A 20 -36.56 -22.98 14.13
C VAL A 20 -37.28 -23.86 15.14
N ASP A 21 -38.23 -24.69 14.69
CA ASP A 21 -38.97 -25.62 15.55
C ASP A 21 -38.04 -26.67 16.18
N ASN A 22 -37.11 -27.23 15.40
CA ASN A 22 -36.08 -28.15 15.91
C ASN A 22 -35.12 -27.46 16.90
N ALA A 23 -34.74 -26.20 16.64
CA ALA A 23 -33.90 -25.42 17.53
C ALA A 23 -34.60 -25.13 18.87
N LYS A 24 -35.92 -24.91 18.87
CA LYS A 24 -36.73 -24.76 20.10
C LYS A 24 -36.83 -26.04 20.91
N LEU A 25 -37.01 -27.19 20.24
CA LEU A 25 -37.19 -28.49 20.90
C LEU A 25 -35.89 -29.07 21.48
N SER A 26 -34.73 -28.72 20.92
CA SER A 26 -33.46 -29.37 21.25
C SER A 26 -32.73 -28.84 22.49
N GLY A 27 -33.19 -27.75 23.13
CA GLY A 27 -32.51 -27.10 24.27
C GLY A 27 -31.13 -26.49 23.95
N ASN A 28 -30.56 -26.79 22.78
CA ASN A 28 -29.26 -26.32 22.31
C ASN A 28 -29.26 -24.82 21.98
N SER A 29 -30.40 -24.26 21.57
CA SER A 29 -30.57 -22.84 21.27
C SER A 29 -30.37 -21.95 22.51
N GLU A 30 -30.76 -22.40 23.71
CA GLU A 30 -30.54 -21.66 24.96
C GLU A 30 -29.04 -21.57 25.30
N VAL A 31 -28.29 -22.66 25.12
CA VAL A 31 -26.85 -22.71 25.32
C VAL A 31 -26.13 -21.82 24.30
N LEU A 32 -26.56 -21.86 23.03
CA LEU A 32 -26.01 -21.01 21.97
C LEU A 32 -26.34 -19.53 22.20
N TRP A 33 -27.56 -19.21 22.63
CA TRP A 33 -27.97 -17.86 23.01
C TRP A 33 -27.14 -17.31 24.16
N LYS A 34 -26.95 -18.09 25.24
CA LYS A 34 -26.09 -17.73 26.38
C LYS A 34 -24.63 -17.56 25.97
N THR A 35 -24.12 -18.38 25.05
CA THR A 35 -22.78 -18.22 24.49
C THR A 35 -22.64 -16.94 23.67
N MET A 36 -23.65 -16.59 22.84
CA MET A 36 -23.63 -15.37 22.02
C MET A 36 -23.82 -14.10 22.87
N VAL A 37 -24.73 -14.11 23.84
CA VAL A 37 -25.02 -12.95 24.70
C VAL A 37 -24.00 -12.80 25.84
N GLY A 38 -23.58 -13.91 26.46
CA GLY A 38 -22.69 -13.92 27.62
C GLY A 38 -21.20 -13.92 27.29
N ARG A 39 -20.81 -14.07 26.01
CA ARG A 39 -19.41 -14.24 25.57
C ARG A 39 -18.66 -15.36 26.31
N GLU A 40 -19.38 -16.36 26.82
CA GLU A 40 -18.80 -17.48 27.57
C GLU A 40 -18.36 -18.60 26.61
N SER A 41 -17.08 -19.01 26.70
CA SER A 41 -16.53 -20.13 25.94
C SER A 41 -17.00 -21.46 26.54
N ILE A 42 -18.19 -21.92 26.16
CA ILE A 42 -18.65 -23.27 26.49
C ILE A 42 -18.12 -24.22 25.41
N LYS A 43 -17.17 -25.11 25.76
CA LYS A 43 -16.52 -26.06 24.83
C LYS A 43 -17.50 -26.94 24.03
N GLY A 44 -18.76 -27.08 24.46
CA GLY A 44 -19.83 -27.77 23.71
C GLY A 44 -20.51 -26.94 22.61
N SER A 45 -20.38 -25.61 22.61
CA SER A 45 -21.07 -24.74 21.64
C SER A 45 -20.51 -24.85 20.23
N ARG A 46 -19.22 -25.21 20.06
CA ARG A 46 -18.61 -25.33 18.72
C ARG A 46 -19.20 -26.49 17.93
N ASP A 47 -19.40 -27.64 18.57
CA ASP A 47 -19.94 -28.82 17.91
C ASP A 47 -21.46 -28.66 17.66
N LEU A 48 -22.17 -28.01 18.58
CA LEU A 48 -23.58 -27.61 18.39
C LEU A 48 -23.77 -26.63 17.22
N MET A 49 -22.93 -25.59 17.12
CA MET A 49 -22.92 -24.66 15.99
C MET A 49 -22.62 -25.39 14.69
N LYS A 50 -21.67 -26.32 14.69
CA LYS A 50 -21.30 -27.11 13.51
C LYS A 50 -22.47 -27.96 13.01
N THR A 51 -23.16 -28.69 13.90
CA THR A 51 -24.33 -29.51 13.53
C THR A 51 -25.49 -28.67 13.01
N GLN A 52 -25.77 -27.50 13.63
CA GLN A 52 -26.79 -26.58 13.10
C GLN A 52 -26.40 -26.01 11.73
N THR A 53 -25.13 -25.65 11.54
CA THR A 53 -24.61 -25.16 10.25
C THR A 53 -24.74 -26.23 9.17
N GLU A 54 -24.34 -27.47 9.44
CA GLU A 54 -24.44 -28.59 8.49
C GLU A 54 -25.89 -28.87 8.11
N THR A 55 -26.82 -28.77 9.07
CA THR A 55 -28.26 -28.90 8.82
C THR A 55 -28.79 -27.76 7.95
N ALA A 56 -28.40 -26.52 8.24
CA ALA A 56 -28.76 -25.33 7.45
C ALA A 56 -28.23 -25.39 6.02
N VAL A 57 -26.97 -25.82 5.86
CA VAL A 57 -26.34 -26.03 4.54
C VAL A 57 -27.07 -27.11 3.76
N ALA A 58 -27.39 -28.25 4.38
CA ALA A 58 -28.10 -29.35 3.73
C ALA A 58 -29.51 -28.92 3.28
N GLY A 59 -30.28 -28.26 4.15
CA GLY A 59 -31.63 -27.80 3.84
C GLY A 59 -31.65 -26.71 2.75
N TYR A 60 -30.66 -25.81 2.74
CA TYR A 60 -30.53 -24.83 1.66
C TYR A 60 -30.10 -25.48 0.33
N GLN A 61 -29.15 -26.41 0.37
CA GLN A 61 -28.69 -27.15 -0.81
C GLN A 61 -29.79 -27.99 -1.45
N GLU A 62 -30.67 -28.59 -0.66
CA GLU A 62 -31.80 -29.37 -1.16
C GLU A 62 -32.77 -28.52 -1.98
N VAL A 63 -32.95 -27.25 -1.61
CA VAL A 63 -33.90 -26.34 -2.27
C VAL A 63 -33.27 -25.54 -3.42
N ASP A 64 -32.06 -24.99 -3.22
CA ASP A 64 -31.42 -24.08 -4.18
C ASP A 64 -30.31 -24.74 -5.02
N GLY A 65 -29.88 -25.95 -4.65
CA GLY A 65 -28.82 -26.70 -5.34
C GLY A 65 -27.40 -26.12 -5.15
N LYS A 66 -27.25 -25.06 -4.35
CA LYS A 66 -25.99 -24.35 -4.09
C LYS A 66 -25.58 -24.48 -2.63
N LYS A 67 -24.26 -24.52 -2.39
CA LYS A 67 -23.73 -24.47 -1.02
C LYS A 67 -23.88 -23.06 -0.46
N LEU A 68 -24.41 -22.97 0.75
CA LEU A 68 -24.51 -21.73 1.52
C LEU A 68 -23.12 -21.13 1.77
N GLY A 69 -22.94 -19.83 1.51
CA GLY A 69 -21.73 -19.06 1.77
C GLY A 69 -21.40 -18.93 3.26
N VAL A 70 -20.17 -18.52 3.58
CA VAL A 70 -19.67 -18.51 4.98
C VAL A 70 -20.39 -17.46 5.82
N ALA A 71 -20.67 -16.28 5.24
CA ALA A 71 -21.45 -15.23 5.90
C ALA A 71 -22.90 -15.69 6.17
N ALA A 72 -23.55 -16.29 5.18
CA ALA A 72 -24.92 -16.79 5.33
C ALA A 72 -25.03 -17.94 6.36
N GLN A 73 -24.03 -18.81 6.46
CA GLN A 73 -23.92 -19.81 7.52
C GLN A 73 -23.87 -19.16 8.92
N ARG A 74 -23.06 -18.11 9.10
CA ARG A 74 -22.96 -17.38 10.38
C ARG A 74 -24.28 -16.70 10.73
N ALA A 75 -24.90 -16.00 9.77
CA ALA A 75 -26.19 -15.35 9.97
C ALA A 75 -27.30 -16.35 10.32
N SER A 76 -27.34 -17.50 9.63
CA SER A 76 -28.27 -18.61 9.92
C SER A 76 -28.16 -19.06 11.37
N ASN A 77 -26.94 -19.34 11.86
CA ASN A 77 -26.74 -19.79 13.24
C ASN A 77 -27.20 -18.76 14.27
N MET A 78 -27.02 -17.47 14.01
CA MET A 78 -27.44 -16.41 14.93
C MET A 78 -28.96 -16.32 15.03
N ILE A 79 -29.68 -16.42 13.91
CA ILE A 79 -31.16 -16.44 13.91
C ILE A 79 -31.69 -17.72 14.59
N LEU A 80 -31.06 -18.87 14.36
CA LEU A 80 -31.46 -20.13 15.01
C LEU A 80 -31.17 -20.14 16.52
N ALA A 81 -30.13 -19.44 16.98
CA ALA A 81 -29.87 -19.23 18.40
C ALA A 81 -30.89 -18.28 19.05
N ALA A 82 -31.33 -17.25 18.31
CA ALA A 82 -32.37 -16.32 18.76
C ALA A 82 -33.76 -16.97 18.92
N ALA A 83 -33.98 -18.17 18.36
CA ALA A 83 -35.26 -18.88 18.42
C ALA A 83 -35.75 -19.20 19.85
N HIS A 84 -34.87 -19.21 20.85
CA HIS A 84 -35.25 -19.44 22.25
C HIS A 84 -35.63 -18.16 23.02
N ASN A 85 -35.14 -16.99 22.59
CA ASN A 85 -35.47 -15.69 23.18
C ASN A 85 -35.53 -14.58 22.11
N PRO A 86 -36.57 -14.60 21.26
CA PRO A 86 -36.69 -13.64 20.15
C PRO A 86 -36.94 -12.20 20.64
N LEU A 87 -37.62 -12.02 21.77
CA LEU A 87 -37.83 -10.70 22.37
C LEU A 87 -36.51 -10.09 22.87
N GLY A 88 -35.66 -10.89 23.50
CA GLY A 88 -34.32 -10.49 23.93
C GLY A 88 -33.43 -10.07 22.76
N PHE A 89 -33.54 -10.72 21.60
CA PHE A 89 -32.79 -10.36 20.39
C PHE A 89 -33.14 -8.96 19.86
N VAL A 90 -34.42 -8.59 19.84
CA VAL A 90 -34.82 -7.26 19.33
C VAL A 90 -34.56 -6.16 20.37
N THR A 91 -34.86 -6.43 21.65
CA THR A 91 -34.78 -5.42 22.72
C THR A 91 -33.36 -5.13 23.16
N THR A 92 -32.49 -6.15 23.24
CA THR A 92 -31.08 -5.96 23.64
C THR A 92 -30.35 -5.11 22.62
N VAL A 93 -30.48 -5.42 21.33
CA VAL A 93 -29.80 -4.66 20.26
C VAL A 93 -30.27 -3.20 20.23
N ALA A 94 -31.57 -2.95 20.42
CA ALA A 94 -32.11 -1.60 20.53
C ALA A 94 -31.53 -0.84 21.73
N GLN A 95 -31.44 -1.47 22.90
CA GLN A 95 -30.87 -0.87 24.11
C GLN A 95 -29.35 -0.63 23.99
N GLU A 96 -28.61 -1.54 23.37
CA GLU A 96 -27.16 -1.38 23.20
C GLU A 96 -26.83 -0.20 22.27
N SER A 97 -27.66 0.06 21.27
CA SER A 97 -27.48 1.19 20.35
C SER A 97 -27.57 2.57 21.01
N LEU A 98 -28.19 2.63 22.21
CA LEU A 98 -28.42 3.84 23.01
C LEU A 98 -27.36 4.07 24.10
N LYS A 99 -26.40 3.14 24.30
CA LYS A 99 -25.33 3.31 25.31
C LYS A 99 -24.34 4.41 24.88
N SER A 100 -24.00 5.31 25.80
CA SER A 100 -23.08 6.45 25.56
C SER A 100 -21.66 6.05 25.14
N ASP A 101 -21.24 4.81 25.44
CA ASP A 101 -19.93 4.30 25.04
C ASP A 101 -19.74 4.23 23.52
N TYR A 102 -20.84 4.10 22.77
CA TYR A 102 -20.83 4.04 21.30
C TYR A 102 -20.88 5.42 20.62
N ASP A 103 -20.95 6.52 21.38
CA ASP A 103 -20.84 7.88 20.83
C ASP A 103 -19.42 8.20 20.32
N LYS A 104 -18.42 7.44 20.77
CA LYS A 104 -17.02 7.57 20.37
C LYS A 104 -16.68 6.85 19.06
N PHE A 105 -17.62 6.09 18.49
CA PHE A 105 -17.41 5.33 17.25
C PHE A 105 -17.67 6.23 16.04
N GLN A 106 -16.87 6.06 14.98
CA GLN A 106 -17.10 6.80 13.74
C GLN A 106 -18.37 6.27 13.05
N SER A 107 -19.25 7.17 12.59
CA SER A 107 -20.36 6.78 11.73
C SER A 107 -19.83 6.13 10.46
N ALA A 108 -20.47 5.05 10.00
CA ALA A 108 -20.16 4.50 8.68
C ALA A 108 -20.39 5.53 7.54
N SER A 109 -21.21 6.57 7.77
CA SER A 109 -21.38 7.71 6.87
C SER A 109 -20.22 8.72 6.95
N PHE A 110 -19.96 9.40 5.82
CA PHE A 110 -18.98 10.48 5.71
C PHE A 110 -19.58 11.84 6.09
N ALA A 111 -18.75 12.75 6.60
CA ALA A 111 -19.15 14.14 6.82
C ALA A 111 -19.35 14.85 5.46
N GLY A 112 -20.56 15.36 5.21
CA GLY A 112 -20.90 16.07 3.97
C GLY A 112 -21.61 15.22 2.90
N ALA A 113 -21.74 13.91 3.08
CA ALA A 113 -22.66 13.12 2.27
C ALA A 113 -24.10 13.51 2.64
N THR A 114 -24.85 14.09 1.69
CA THR A 114 -26.29 14.32 1.84
C THR A 114 -26.94 13.02 2.28
N ASP A 115 -27.54 13.03 3.49
CA ASP A 115 -28.25 11.96 4.19
C ASP A 115 -28.58 10.76 3.29
N VAL A 116 -27.62 9.84 3.16
CA VAL A 116 -27.91 8.52 2.61
C VAL A 116 -28.52 7.70 3.74
N ASP A 117 -29.79 7.98 4.00
CA ASP A 117 -30.78 7.03 4.51
C ASP A 117 -30.52 6.40 5.89
N TYR A 118 -29.70 7.04 6.74
CA TYR A 118 -29.49 6.65 8.13
C TYR A 118 -30.42 7.46 9.04
N GLY A 119 -31.58 6.89 9.35
CA GLY A 119 -32.59 7.50 10.19
C GLY A 119 -32.03 7.86 11.58
N LYS A 120 -32.09 9.16 11.93
CA LYS A 120 -31.84 9.63 13.30
C LYS A 120 -33.03 9.26 14.20
N ASN A 121 -32.74 8.48 15.24
CA ASN A 121 -33.33 8.57 16.58
C ASN A 121 -34.80 8.16 16.85
N PHE A 122 -35.37 7.12 16.23
CA PHE A 122 -36.57 6.49 16.83
C PHE A 122 -36.62 4.98 16.61
N ILE A 123 -36.24 4.20 17.64
CA ILE A 123 -36.64 2.80 17.76
C ILE A 123 -37.89 2.78 18.64
N GLY A 124 -39.05 2.52 18.04
CA GLY A 124 -40.31 2.37 18.78
C GLY A 124 -40.33 1.03 19.51
N ALA A 125 -40.05 1.03 20.81
CA ALA A 125 -39.96 -0.16 21.63
C ALA A 125 -41.32 -0.75 22.09
N GLU A 126 -42.45 -0.19 21.66
CA GLU A 126 -43.71 -0.30 22.42
C GLU A 126 -44.72 -1.36 21.91
N TYR A 127 -44.43 -2.20 20.91
CA TYR A 127 -45.46 -3.10 20.32
C TYR A 127 -45.01 -4.54 19.98
N TYR A 128 -44.04 -5.11 20.70
CA TYR A 128 -43.60 -6.49 20.46
C TYR A 128 -44.39 -7.49 21.32
N SER A 129 -45.26 -8.30 20.69
CA SER A 129 -45.93 -9.45 21.34
C SER A 129 -45.22 -10.76 20.97
N ASP A 130 -44.91 -11.61 21.96
CA ASP A 130 -44.10 -12.84 21.77
C ASP A 130 -44.67 -13.81 20.72
N LYS A 131 -46.00 -13.85 20.56
CA LYS A 131 -46.68 -14.79 19.65
C LYS A 131 -46.47 -14.48 18.17
N ASP A 132 -46.25 -13.22 17.82
CA ASP A 132 -46.05 -12.79 16.43
C ASP A 132 -44.56 -12.85 16.03
N LEU A 133 -43.64 -12.62 16.97
CA LEU A 133 -42.21 -12.80 16.72
C LEU A 133 -41.85 -14.26 16.41
N ASP A 134 -42.48 -15.21 17.12
CA ASP A 134 -42.23 -16.63 16.94
C ASP A 134 -42.55 -17.14 15.53
N LYS A 135 -43.59 -16.59 14.91
CA LYS A 135 -43.98 -16.91 13.52
C LYS A 135 -43.05 -16.27 12.49
N ASN A 136 -42.42 -15.15 12.83
CA ASN A 136 -41.56 -14.39 11.91
C ASN A 136 -40.11 -14.90 11.89
N LEU A 137 -39.71 -15.80 12.79
CA LEU A 137 -38.35 -16.37 12.83
C LEU A 137 -37.98 -17.14 11.56
N GLY A 138 -38.91 -17.96 11.02
CA GLY A 138 -38.70 -18.67 9.75
C GLY A 138 -38.52 -17.71 8.57
N LEU A 139 -39.35 -16.66 8.51
CA LEU A 139 -39.23 -15.59 7.51
C LEU A 139 -37.91 -14.82 7.65
N SER A 140 -37.46 -14.59 8.89
CA SER A 140 -36.20 -13.89 9.18
C SER A 140 -34.99 -14.72 8.79
N TRP A 141 -35.01 -16.03 9.01
CA TRP A 141 -33.96 -16.93 8.54
C TRP A 141 -33.85 -16.87 7.01
N THR A 142 -34.98 -17.04 6.31
CA THR A 142 -35.02 -17.01 4.84
C THR A 142 -34.52 -15.67 4.29
N LEU A 143 -34.93 -14.55 4.89
CA LEU A 143 -34.49 -13.22 4.47
C LEU A 143 -32.98 -13.05 4.58
N ASN A 144 -32.39 -13.35 5.75
CA ASN A 144 -30.95 -13.12 5.96
C ASN A 144 -30.10 -14.05 5.09
N VAL A 145 -30.51 -15.32 4.94
CA VAL A 145 -29.82 -16.27 4.07
C VAL A 145 -29.90 -15.83 2.61
N ARG A 146 -31.11 -15.53 2.10
CA ARG A 146 -31.26 -15.11 0.71
C ARG A 146 -30.59 -13.78 0.42
N ALA A 147 -30.71 -12.77 1.30
CA ALA A 147 -30.10 -11.47 1.09
C ALA A 147 -28.57 -11.54 0.95
N LEU A 148 -27.92 -12.43 1.72
CA LEU A 148 -26.48 -12.65 1.63
C LEU A 148 -26.08 -13.45 0.37
N GLU A 149 -26.85 -14.47 0.00
CA GLU A 149 -26.56 -15.30 -1.19
C GLU A 149 -26.89 -14.63 -2.53
N THR A 150 -27.73 -13.61 -2.52
CA THR A 150 -28.21 -12.91 -3.72
C THR A 150 -27.68 -11.48 -3.85
N GLN A 151 -26.71 -11.11 -3.01
CA GLN A 151 -25.94 -9.88 -3.18
C GLN A 151 -25.28 -9.87 -4.56
N SER A 152 -25.24 -8.69 -5.20
CA SER A 152 -24.72 -8.59 -6.56
C SER A 152 -23.23 -8.90 -6.60
N ARG A 153 -22.80 -9.56 -7.68
CA ARG A 153 -21.39 -9.92 -7.88
C ARG A 153 -20.47 -8.69 -7.82
N PHE A 154 -20.95 -7.55 -8.32
CA PHE A 154 -20.24 -6.28 -8.22
C PHE A 154 -19.92 -5.91 -6.76
N ALA A 155 -20.94 -5.93 -5.90
CA ALA A 155 -20.79 -5.56 -4.50
C ALA A 155 -19.93 -6.59 -3.73
N GLU A 156 -20.15 -7.89 -3.96
CA GLU A 156 -19.45 -8.96 -3.24
C GLU A 156 -17.97 -9.05 -3.62
N THR A 157 -17.61 -8.85 -4.90
CA THR A 157 -16.20 -8.88 -5.33
C THR A 157 -15.41 -7.68 -4.77
N LEU A 158 -16.02 -6.49 -4.67
CA LEU A 158 -15.38 -5.28 -4.13
C LEU A 158 -15.39 -5.23 -2.60
N TYR A 159 -16.46 -5.72 -1.98
CA TYR A 159 -16.69 -5.71 -0.53
C TYR A 159 -17.17 -7.10 -0.07
N PRO A 160 -16.25 -8.06 0.11
CA PRO A 160 -16.61 -9.37 0.64
C PRO A 160 -17.34 -9.26 1.98
N THR A 161 -18.43 -10.01 2.14
CA THR A 161 -19.35 -9.85 3.25
C THR A 161 -18.87 -10.56 4.51
N ILE A 162 -18.88 -9.83 5.64
CA ILE A 162 -18.57 -10.33 6.97
C ILE A 162 -19.81 -10.14 7.85
N THR A 163 -20.33 -11.24 8.39
CA THR A 163 -21.42 -11.20 9.37
C THR A 163 -20.90 -10.78 10.74
N VAL A 164 -21.51 -9.74 11.29
CA VAL A 164 -21.25 -9.19 12.62
C VAL A 164 -22.29 -9.72 13.58
N ASP A 165 -21.93 -9.82 14.87
CA ASP A 165 -22.92 -10.11 15.90
C ASP A 165 -24.08 -9.09 15.86
N SER A 166 -25.30 -9.55 16.10
CA SER A 166 -26.49 -8.70 16.17
C SER A 166 -26.41 -7.74 17.35
N ASN A 167 -25.79 -8.18 18.45
CA ASN A 167 -25.63 -7.38 19.67
C ASN A 167 -24.57 -6.27 19.48
N ASP A 168 -23.50 -6.55 18.76
CA ASP A 168 -22.42 -5.58 18.59
C ASP A 168 -22.87 -4.39 17.73
N VAL A 169 -22.90 -3.20 18.35
CA VAL A 169 -23.37 -1.96 17.70
C VAL A 169 -22.34 -1.36 16.74
N GLY A 170 -21.10 -1.84 16.82
CA GLY A 170 -19.99 -1.40 16.00
C GLY A 170 -18.88 -2.44 15.96
N ILE A 171 -17.92 -2.20 15.08
CA ILE A 171 -16.79 -3.08 14.83
C ILE A 171 -15.51 -2.34 15.18
N THR A 172 -14.66 -3.02 15.92
CA THR A 172 -13.28 -2.61 16.12
C THR A 172 -12.38 -3.41 15.19
N ILE A 173 -11.74 -2.70 14.27
CA ILE A 173 -10.77 -3.28 13.37
C ILE A 173 -9.38 -2.89 13.86
N ARG A 174 -8.45 -3.85 13.91
CA ARG A 174 -7.10 -3.63 14.42
C ARG A 174 -6.06 -4.21 13.48
N THR A 175 -4.95 -3.49 13.30
CA THR A 175 -3.78 -3.99 12.58
C THR A 175 -2.51 -3.77 13.40
N LYS A 176 -1.54 -4.68 13.23
CA LYS A 176 -0.23 -4.62 13.87
C LYS A 176 0.79 -4.14 12.86
N ILE A 177 1.55 -3.11 13.21
CA ILE A 177 2.58 -2.55 12.33
C ILE A 177 3.88 -2.49 13.10
N THR A 178 4.87 -3.23 12.61
CA THR A 178 6.23 -3.15 13.15
C THR A 178 6.89 -1.91 12.58
N THR A 179 7.30 -0.99 13.45
CA THR A 179 8.04 0.22 13.08
C THR A 179 9.50 0.10 13.50
N VAL A 180 10.37 0.73 12.73
CA VAL A 180 11.80 0.89 13.00
C VAL A 180 11.99 2.32 13.52
N THR A 181 12.66 2.44 14.66
CA THR A 181 13.06 3.74 15.21
C THR A 181 14.49 3.70 15.72
N ARG A 182 15.17 4.85 15.64
CA ARG A 182 16.47 5.08 16.28
C ARG A 182 16.31 5.53 17.74
N GLY A 183 15.08 5.73 18.20
CA GLY A 183 14.75 6.20 19.54
C GLY A 183 14.71 7.72 19.64
N VAL A 184 14.05 8.20 20.69
CA VAL A 184 13.95 9.62 21.01
C VAL A 184 15.05 9.99 21.99
N MET A 185 15.71 11.13 21.75
CA MET A 185 16.64 11.73 22.70
C MET A 185 16.08 13.07 23.16
N ASN A 186 15.62 13.12 24.42
CA ASN A 186 15.21 14.37 25.06
C ASN A 186 16.43 14.96 25.78
N ALA A 187 17.24 15.73 25.04
CA ALA A 187 18.39 16.40 25.61
C ALA A 187 18.00 17.65 26.42
N LEU A 188 18.92 18.14 27.26
CA LEU A 188 18.73 19.35 28.07
C LEU A 188 18.56 20.62 27.21
N LEU A 189 19.14 20.62 26.01
CA LEU A 189 19.04 21.67 25.01
C LEU A 189 18.21 21.18 23.83
N ALA A 190 17.28 22.00 23.33
CA ALA A 190 16.42 21.65 22.20
C ALA A 190 17.22 21.30 20.93
N LYS A 191 18.39 21.93 20.71
CA LYS A 191 19.26 21.65 19.55
C LYS A 191 19.81 20.21 19.52
N ASP A 192 19.92 19.58 20.69
CA ASP A 192 20.47 18.24 20.86
C ASP A 192 19.37 17.18 21.00
N SER A 193 18.10 17.61 20.92
CA SER A 193 16.96 16.69 20.91
C SER A 193 16.74 16.10 19.53
N VAL A 194 16.40 14.81 19.49
CA VAL A 194 16.15 14.10 18.22
C VAL A 194 14.70 13.64 18.21
N GLU A 195 13.94 14.16 17.25
CA GLU A 195 12.55 13.80 17.01
C GLU A 195 12.41 12.35 16.52
N ASP A 196 11.28 11.73 16.86
CA ASP A 196 11.01 10.32 16.57
C ASP A 196 10.66 10.12 15.09
N ASN A 197 11.66 9.79 14.28
CA ASN A 197 11.46 9.43 12.87
C ASN A 197 11.11 7.95 12.69
N ARG A 198 10.02 7.49 13.32
CA ARG A 198 9.56 6.10 13.14
C ARG A 198 9.17 5.84 11.70
N ARG A 199 9.69 4.76 11.13
CA ARG A 199 9.31 4.29 9.80
C ARG A 199 8.76 2.88 9.86
N PRO A 200 7.70 2.54 9.12
CA PRO A 200 7.25 1.15 9.01
C PRO A 200 8.36 0.23 8.48
N LEU A 201 8.42 -1.01 8.99
CA LEU A 201 9.46 -1.97 8.59
C LEU A 201 9.39 -2.34 7.10
N HIS A 202 8.20 -2.37 6.52
CA HIS A 202 8.03 -2.70 5.10
C HIS A 202 8.68 -1.65 4.17
N ASP A 203 8.90 -0.41 4.63
CA ASP A 203 9.61 0.60 3.85
C ASP A 203 11.06 0.19 3.55
N ALA A 204 11.66 -0.65 4.40
CA ALA A 204 13.02 -1.15 4.21
C ALA A 204 13.20 -1.99 2.93
N LEU A 205 12.11 -2.54 2.38
CA LEU A 205 12.14 -3.26 1.10
C LEU A 205 12.30 -2.32 -0.11
N THR A 206 12.07 -1.01 0.08
CA THR A 206 12.19 0.01 -0.97
C THR A 206 13.30 1.02 -0.69
N ASP A 207 13.49 1.39 0.58
CA ASP A 207 14.55 2.29 1.04
C ASP A 207 15.53 1.55 1.95
N HIS A 208 16.72 1.28 1.41
CA HIS A 208 17.84 0.68 2.14
C HIS A 208 18.23 1.42 3.44
N ARG A 209 17.96 2.73 3.54
CA ARG A 209 18.37 3.56 4.70
C ARG A 209 17.57 3.26 5.96
N VAL A 210 16.42 2.61 5.84
CA VAL A 210 15.53 2.31 6.98
C VAL A 210 16.18 1.34 7.95
N LEU A 211 16.88 0.32 7.44
CA LEU A 211 17.60 -0.67 8.26
C LEU A 211 19.12 -0.43 8.29
N GLN A 212 19.62 0.55 7.56
CA GLN A 212 21.01 0.95 7.66
C GLN A 212 21.22 1.77 8.93
N ASP A 213 22.14 1.31 9.76
CA ASP A 213 22.57 2.01 10.96
C ASP A 213 24.09 2.06 11.04
N ASP A 214 24.61 3.27 11.22
CA ASP A 214 26.03 3.56 11.32
C ASP A 214 26.43 3.86 12.78
N ALA A 215 25.59 3.54 13.78
CA ALA A 215 25.80 3.89 15.20
C ALA A 215 27.16 3.46 15.81
N ILE A 216 27.81 2.45 15.23
CA ILE A 216 29.13 1.95 15.68
C ILE A 216 30.30 2.46 14.82
N ARG A 217 30.05 3.26 13.78
CA ARG A 217 31.11 3.82 12.94
C ARG A 217 31.93 4.84 13.72
N ILE A 218 33.25 4.80 13.57
CA ILE A 218 34.14 5.78 14.20
C ILE A 218 34.26 6.97 13.24
N VAL A 219 33.64 8.09 13.61
CA VAL A 219 33.69 9.33 12.82
C VAL A 219 34.24 10.45 13.71
N PRO A 220 35.45 10.96 13.42
CA PRO A 220 36.04 12.10 14.12
C PRO A 220 35.11 13.32 14.10
N TYR A 221 34.96 14.00 15.24
CA TYR A 221 34.07 15.14 15.45
C TYR A 221 34.89 16.44 15.62
N ILE A 222 34.48 17.52 14.94
CA ILE A 222 35.06 18.85 15.13
C ILE A 222 34.32 19.55 16.27
N MET A 223 35.04 19.89 17.34
CA MET A 223 34.46 20.57 18.50
C MET A 223 33.99 21.98 18.14
N GLU A 224 32.82 22.39 18.65
CA GLU A 224 32.28 23.76 18.46
C GLU A 224 33.28 24.84 18.93
N ASP A 225 34.05 24.54 19.98
CA ASP A 225 35.09 25.42 20.54
C ASP A 225 36.37 25.52 19.67
N GLY A 226 36.50 24.73 18.60
CA GLY A 226 37.68 24.70 17.72
C GLY A 226 38.95 24.10 18.34
N LYS A 227 38.91 23.61 19.58
CA LYS A 227 40.07 23.09 20.34
C LYS A 227 40.81 21.93 19.67
N ASN A 228 40.16 21.18 18.77
CA ASN A 228 40.75 20.04 18.08
C ASN A 228 40.93 20.27 16.56
N ALA A 229 40.81 21.51 16.09
CA ALA A 229 40.92 21.85 14.67
C ALA A 229 42.26 21.44 14.04
N GLU A 230 43.34 21.35 14.83
CA GLU A 230 44.68 20.94 14.36
C GLU A 230 44.75 19.54 13.76
N PHE A 231 43.81 18.65 14.12
CA PHE A 231 43.73 17.28 13.61
C PHE A 231 42.96 17.18 12.29
N PHE A 232 42.27 18.25 11.89
CA PHE A 232 41.43 18.30 10.70
C PHE A 232 42.05 19.18 9.62
N VAL A 233 41.63 18.95 8.39
CA VAL A 233 41.89 19.86 7.28
C VAL A 233 41.10 21.17 7.47
N ASP A 234 41.69 22.29 7.10
CA ASP A 234 41.09 23.62 7.24
C ASP A 234 39.75 23.72 6.46
N PRO A 235 38.66 24.19 7.09
CA PRO A 235 37.34 24.30 6.47
C PRO A 235 37.30 25.27 5.27
N THR A 236 38.27 26.20 5.16
CA THR A 236 38.39 27.11 4.01
C THR A 236 38.83 26.38 2.74
N ILE A 237 39.49 25.23 2.86
CA ILE A 237 39.96 24.41 1.74
C ILE A 237 38.87 23.41 1.34
N ILE A 238 38.30 22.71 2.33
CA ILE A 238 37.18 21.81 2.12
C ILE A 238 36.13 21.99 3.22
N GLU A 239 34.91 22.31 2.79
CA GLU A 239 33.78 22.54 3.69
C GLU A 239 33.52 21.33 4.58
N ASN A 240 33.16 21.60 5.84
CA ASN A 240 32.83 20.56 6.80
C ASN A 240 31.58 19.79 6.35
N THR A 241 31.62 18.47 6.50
CA THR A 241 30.48 17.59 6.22
C THR A 241 29.78 17.24 7.52
N THR A 242 28.45 17.25 7.54
CA THR A 242 27.67 16.81 8.70
C THR A 242 27.36 15.32 8.60
N VAL A 243 27.59 14.57 9.68
CA VAL A 243 27.24 13.15 9.77
C VAL A 243 26.36 12.91 10.99
N GLN A 244 25.34 12.06 10.82
CA GLN A 244 24.48 11.62 11.91
C GLN A 244 24.75 10.13 12.18
N LEU A 245 25.17 9.80 13.41
CA LEU A 245 25.38 8.41 13.84
C LEU A 245 24.26 7.96 14.77
N GLY A 246 23.51 6.94 14.37
CA GLY A 246 22.42 6.38 15.16
C GLY A 246 21.44 7.46 15.65
N ARG A 247 21.26 7.53 16.98
CA ARG A 247 20.36 8.46 17.68
C ARG A 247 20.97 9.82 18.02
N VAL A 248 22.22 10.08 17.62
CA VAL A 248 22.95 11.30 17.98
C VAL A 248 22.60 12.43 17.00
N PRO A 249 22.52 13.69 17.43
CA PRO A 249 22.39 14.84 16.54
C PRO A 249 23.47 14.85 15.44
N ALA A 250 23.14 15.42 14.28
CA ALA A 250 24.13 15.57 13.22
C ALA A 250 25.26 16.49 13.66
N TYR A 251 26.51 16.06 13.49
CA TYR A 251 27.69 16.82 13.91
C TYR A 251 28.70 16.99 12.77
N PRO A 252 29.48 18.09 12.78
CA PRO A 252 30.46 18.36 11.73
C PRO A 252 31.69 17.44 11.84
N THR A 253 32.17 16.99 10.68
CA THR A 253 33.39 16.20 10.51
C THR A 253 34.11 16.61 9.22
N ASN A 254 35.42 16.38 9.16
CA ASN A 254 36.25 16.64 7.98
C ASN A 254 37.38 15.59 7.85
N TYR A 255 38.19 15.69 6.79
CA TYR A 255 39.39 14.87 6.61
C TYR A 255 40.39 15.13 7.73
N LEU A 256 41.06 14.08 8.19
CA LEU A 256 42.17 14.14 9.13
C LEU A 256 43.44 14.62 8.43
N ASN A 257 44.22 15.43 9.12
CA ASN A 257 45.46 15.99 8.61
C ASN A 257 46.61 14.97 8.69
N PHE A 258 47.42 14.87 7.64
CA PHE A 258 48.63 14.06 7.62
C PHE A 258 49.84 14.70 8.33
N GLU A 259 49.77 15.98 8.69
CA GLU A 259 50.85 16.67 9.44
C GLU A 259 50.91 16.23 10.91
N GLN A 260 49.80 15.74 11.46
CA GLN A 260 49.76 15.18 12.80
C GLN A 260 50.24 13.73 12.75
N THR A 261 51.46 13.47 13.22
CA THR A 261 52.07 12.13 13.16
C THR A 261 51.45 11.15 14.14
N GLN A 262 50.76 11.65 15.17
CA GLN A 262 50.09 10.83 16.18
C GLN A 262 48.73 11.43 16.52
N LEU A 263 47.70 10.60 16.54
CA LEU A 263 46.34 10.99 16.92
C LEU A 263 45.60 9.84 17.60
N ASN A 264 44.60 10.18 18.42
CA ASN A 264 43.75 9.20 19.07
C ASN A 264 42.33 9.28 18.48
N LEU A 265 41.93 8.25 17.74
CA LEU A 265 40.64 8.18 17.05
C LEU A 265 39.45 8.13 18.03
N PHE A 266 39.58 7.47 19.17
CA PHE A 266 38.52 7.44 20.18
C PHE A 266 38.32 8.81 20.81
N ARG A 267 39.41 9.51 21.14
CA ARG A 267 39.33 10.88 21.64
C ARG A 267 38.69 11.83 20.62
N LEU A 268 39.03 11.67 19.34
CA LEU A 268 38.47 12.51 18.27
C LEU A 268 37.02 12.15 17.93
N ALA A 269 36.58 10.90 18.15
CA ALA A 269 35.21 10.46 17.91
C ALA A 269 34.28 10.61 19.14
N ALA A 270 34.81 11.06 20.29
CA ALA A 270 34.06 11.23 21.53
C ALA A 270 33.11 12.45 21.46
N HIS A 271 31.98 12.29 20.78
CA HIS A 271 30.89 13.26 20.80
C HIS A 271 30.07 13.10 22.08
N PRO A 272 29.66 14.19 22.78
CA PRO A 272 28.89 14.11 24.02
C PRO A 272 27.60 13.31 23.92
N GLY A 273 26.97 13.29 22.75
CA GLY A 273 25.78 12.47 22.48
C GLY A 273 26.04 10.97 22.27
N ILE A 274 27.30 10.56 22.05
CA ILE A 274 27.71 9.14 21.98
C ILE A 274 28.21 8.69 23.35
N VAL A 275 29.17 9.42 23.94
CA VAL A 275 29.72 9.13 25.28
C VAL A 275 30.08 10.43 25.99
N THR A 276 29.51 10.66 27.17
CA THR A 276 29.75 11.87 27.96
C THR A 276 31.08 11.83 28.72
N GLU A 277 31.49 10.65 29.19
CA GLU A 277 32.75 10.45 29.95
C GLU A 277 33.95 10.06 29.07
N GLY A 278 33.72 9.83 27.77
CA GLY A 278 34.72 9.29 26.84
C GLY A 278 34.78 7.77 26.78
N TYR A 279 35.54 7.22 25.84
CA TYR A 279 35.74 5.78 25.67
C TYR A 279 36.71 5.23 26.72
N ASP A 280 36.50 3.98 27.16
CA ASP A 280 37.28 3.33 28.21
C ASP A 280 38.03 2.09 27.70
N GLU A 281 38.74 1.40 28.61
CA GLU A 281 39.54 0.21 28.28
C GLU A 281 38.73 -0.97 27.72
N THR A 282 37.40 -0.94 27.84
CA THR A 282 36.50 -1.98 27.33
C THR A 282 36.08 -1.75 25.87
N ASP A 283 36.36 -0.56 25.31
CA ASP A 283 36.07 -0.24 23.92
C ASP A 283 37.22 -0.69 23.00
N GLU A 284 36.87 -1.39 21.92
CA GLU A 284 37.82 -1.90 20.92
C GLU A 284 37.48 -1.43 19.50
N ILE A 285 38.49 -1.15 18.68
CA ILE A 285 38.31 -0.98 17.24
C ILE A 285 38.17 -2.36 16.59
N ALA A 286 37.09 -2.57 15.85
CA ALA A 286 36.81 -3.85 15.21
C ALA A 286 37.90 -4.23 14.17
N PRO A 287 38.27 -5.51 14.07
CA PRO A 287 39.17 -5.98 13.02
C PRO A 287 38.52 -5.75 11.65
N GLY A 288 39.28 -5.21 10.70
CA GLY A 288 38.78 -4.84 9.36
C GLY A 288 38.70 -3.32 9.11
N ALA A 289 39.26 -2.50 10.00
CA ALA A 289 39.49 -1.09 9.71
C ALA A 289 40.36 -0.90 8.45
N ALA A 290 40.12 0.18 7.72
CA ALA A 290 40.81 0.51 6.48
C ALA A 290 41.06 2.02 6.34
N LEU A 291 41.92 2.36 5.40
CA LEU A 291 42.05 3.70 4.87
C LEU A 291 40.82 3.97 3.97
N GLY A 292 39.94 4.87 4.41
CA GLY A 292 38.68 5.14 3.72
C GLY A 292 38.89 5.96 2.45
N GLU A 293 39.32 7.20 2.61
CA GLU A 293 39.55 8.12 1.51
C GLU A 293 40.84 8.94 1.71
N ILE A 294 41.48 9.32 0.62
CA ILE A 294 42.63 10.23 0.59
C ILE A 294 42.24 11.48 -0.20
N LEU A 295 42.62 12.64 0.34
CA LEU A 295 42.49 13.95 -0.30
C LEU A 295 43.84 14.40 -0.85
N LEU A 296 43.87 14.68 -2.15
CA LEU A 296 45.02 15.23 -2.87
C LEU A 296 44.78 16.70 -3.22
N SER A 297 45.81 17.52 -3.05
CA SER A 297 45.85 18.89 -3.58
C SER A 297 46.61 18.90 -4.91
N VAL A 298 46.00 19.51 -5.93
CA VAL A 298 46.56 19.68 -7.27
C VAL A 298 46.52 21.16 -7.64
N ARG A 299 47.68 21.80 -7.69
CA ARG A 299 47.78 23.25 -7.93
C ARG A 299 48.90 23.59 -8.90
N LYS A 300 48.91 24.82 -9.42
CA LYS A 300 50.10 25.32 -10.10
C LYS A 300 51.17 25.67 -9.08
N LYS A 301 52.43 25.56 -9.49
CA LYS A 301 53.56 25.93 -8.63
C LYS A 301 53.45 27.39 -8.18
N GLY A 302 53.46 27.61 -6.87
CA GLY A 302 53.38 28.95 -6.26
C GLY A 302 51.97 29.43 -5.90
N GLU A 303 50.92 28.68 -6.26
CA GLU A 303 49.55 28.96 -5.78
C GLU A 303 49.39 28.51 -4.32
N ALA A 304 48.51 29.19 -3.57
CA ALA A 304 48.13 28.74 -2.23
C ALA A 304 47.29 27.45 -2.31
N ILE A 305 47.21 26.68 -1.21
CA ILE A 305 46.38 25.46 -1.16
C ILE A 305 44.90 25.78 -1.46
N ALA A 306 44.40 26.90 -0.93
CA ALA A 306 43.01 27.31 -1.10
C ALA A 306 42.62 27.64 -2.55
N ASP A 307 43.60 28.03 -3.37
CA ASP A 307 43.41 28.34 -4.80
C ASP A 307 43.58 27.09 -5.70
N GLY A 308 44.04 25.98 -5.11
CA GLY A 308 44.26 24.71 -5.81
C GLY A 308 42.99 23.86 -5.97
N ALA A 309 43.04 22.92 -6.91
CA ALA A 309 41.97 21.94 -7.09
C ALA A 309 42.18 20.72 -6.18
N LEU A 310 41.09 20.16 -5.66
CA LEU A 310 41.11 19.02 -4.75
C LEU A 310 40.62 17.74 -5.46
N PHE A 311 41.33 16.65 -5.26
CA PHE A 311 41.01 15.35 -5.84
C PHE A 311 40.83 14.29 -4.74
N LYS A 312 39.67 13.62 -4.72
CA LYS A 312 39.32 12.60 -3.73
C LYS A 312 39.55 11.20 -4.30
N ILE A 313 40.29 10.38 -3.56
CA ILE A 313 40.52 8.97 -3.90
C ILE A 313 39.87 8.11 -2.82
N ASN A 314 38.92 7.27 -3.21
CA ASN A 314 38.38 6.24 -2.31
C ASN A 314 39.34 5.03 -2.30
N THR A 315 39.88 4.73 -1.13
CA THR A 315 40.86 3.66 -0.93
C THR A 315 40.30 2.43 -0.23
N ARG A 316 39.06 2.47 0.27
CA ARG A 316 38.47 1.42 1.13
C ARG A 316 38.67 0.00 0.59
N ASP A 317 38.29 -0.23 -0.67
CA ASP A 317 38.30 -1.56 -1.29
C ASP A 317 39.55 -1.84 -2.14
N MET A 318 40.61 -1.04 -1.97
CA MET A 318 41.87 -1.22 -2.72
C MET A 318 42.78 -2.25 -2.05
N GLN A 319 43.68 -2.83 -2.83
CA GLN A 319 44.72 -3.69 -2.26
C GLN A 319 45.59 -2.88 -1.28
N TYR A 320 45.94 -3.51 -0.15
CA TYR A 320 46.75 -2.92 0.92
C TYR A 320 46.14 -1.75 1.69
N SER A 321 44.85 -1.44 1.52
CA SER A 321 44.15 -0.36 2.25
C SER A 321 43.70 -0.76 3.66
N THR A 322 43.72 -2.06 3.99
CA THR A 322 43.23 -2.60 5.27
C THR A 322 44.35 -2.69 6.30
N PHE A 323 44.02 -2.42 7.55
CA PHE A 323 44.91 -2.61 8.69
C PHE A 323 45.01 -4.12 9.01
N GLN A 324 46.23 -4.66 8.97
CA GLN A 324 46.51 -6.09 9.14
C GLN A 324 47.37 -6.33 10.37
N ARG A 325 47.26 -7.52 10.96
CA ARG A 325 48.13 -7.88 12.10
C ARG A 325 49.60 -8.00 11.63
N PRO A 326 50.57 -7.47 12.41
CA PRO A 326 51.98 -7.68 12.13
C PRO A 326 52.36 -9.16 12.27
N ALA A 327 53.41 -9.58 11.55
CA ALA A 327 53.91 -10.96 11.59
C ALA A 327 54.54 -11.32 12.97
N GLU A 328 55.03 -10.31 13.68
CA GLU A 328 55.63 -10.42 15.00
C GLU A 328 55.23 -9.18 15.81
N GLY A 329 54.84 -9.35 17.08
CA GLY A 329 54.37 -8.26 17.92
C GLY A 329 53.13 -8.59 18.75
N GLY A 330 52.63 -7.60 19.49
CA GLY A 330 51.45 -7.76 20.33
C GLY A 330 50.17 -7.92 19.51
N GLY A 331 49.26 -8.82 19.91
CA GLY A 331 48.04 -9.13 19.16
C GLY A 331 46.99 -8.00 19.05
N ARG A 332 47.27 -6.83 19.63
CA ARG A 332 46.41 -5.63 19.69
C ARG A 332 46.89 -4.50 18.76
N GLU A 333 48.00 -4.71 18.05
CA GLU A 333 48.52 -3.77 17.06
C GLU A 333 48.12 -4.21 15.65
N LEU A 334 47.76 -3.24 14.81
CA LEU A 334 47.51 -3.42 13.40
C LEU A 334 48.39 -2.46 12.60
N LEU A 335 48.95 -2.94 11.51
CA LEU A 335 49.77 -2.16 10.58
C LEU A 335 49.03 -1.99 9.26
N LEU A 336 49.03 -0.77 8.74
CA LEU A 336 48.67 -0.45 7.37
C LEU A 336 49.93 -0.17 6.59
N ASN A 337 50.11 -0.87 5.46
CA ASN A 337 51.18 -0.63 4.50
C ASN A 337 50.58 -0.47 3.11
N PHE A 338 49.94 0.68 2.88
CA PHE A 338 49.37 1.02 1.58
C PHE A 338 50.53 1.37 0.64
N ARG A 339 50.87 0.47 -0.29
CA ARG A 339 52.07 0.61 -1.13
C ARG A 339 51.80 0.33 -2.59
N ALA A 340 52.55 1.03 -3.44
CA ALA A 340 52.73 0.75 -4.87
C ALA A 340 51.44 0.73 -5.72
N THR A 341 50.40 1.45 -5.30
CA THR A 341 49.19 1.66 -6.11
C THR A 341 49.44 2.81 -7.09
N VAL A 342 49.38 2.50 -8.39
CA VAL A 342 49.57 3.48 -9.46
C VAL A 342 48.21 4.12 -9.78
N PHE A 343 48.12 5.42 -9.55
CA PHE A 343 46.98 6.23 -9.94
C PHE A 343 47.30 7.03 -11.20
N THR A 344 46.27 7.37 -11.97
CA THR A 344 46.40 8.16 -13.19
C THR A 344 45.48 9.37 -13.15
N ILE A 345 46.02 10.54 -13.43
CA ILE A 345 45.28 11.80 -13.64
C ILE A 345 45.55 12.28 -15.07
N ASN A 346 44.54 12.79 -15.75
CA ASN A 346 44.68 13.34 -17.10
C ASN A 346 44.05 14.74 -17.19
N GLY A 347 44.23 15.41 -18.32
CA GLY A 347 43.63 16.74 -18.55
C GLY A 347 42.10 16.78 -18.62
N LYS A 348 41.42 15.62 -18.52
CA LYS A 348 39.95 15.52 -18.39
C LYS A 348 39.52 15.23 -16.95
N SER A 349 40.46 14.98 -16.05
CA SER A 349 40.18 14.80 -14.62
C SER A 349 39.57 16.08 -14.07
N LYS A 350 38.48 15.92 -13.34
CA LYS A 350 37.75 17.01 -12.70
C LYS A 350 38.04 17.00 -11.21
N ASP A 351 37.94 18.17 -10.61
CA ASP A 351 37.91 18.36 -9.17
C ASP A 351 36.69 17.62 -8.56
N TRP A 352 36.71 17.36 -7.25
CA TRP A 352 35.56 16.82 -6.50
C TRP A 352 34.25 17.60 -6.66
N LYS A 353 34.29 18.91 -6.99
CA LYS A 353 33.09 19.71 -7.33
C LYS A 353 32.66 19.59 -8.81
N GLY A 354 33.40 18.84 -9.63
CA GLY A 354 33.14 18.68 -11.07
C GLY A 354 33.72 19.78 -11.97
N ASN A 355 34.53 20.68 -11.39
CA ASN A 355 35.20 21.76 -12.10
C ASN A 355 36.46 21.25 -12.84
N GLU A 356 36.84 21.92 -13.93
CA GLU A 356 38.13 21.66 -14.59
C GLU A 356 39.28 22.13 -13.68
N MET A 357 40.42 21.45 -13.76
CA MET A 357 41.59 21.71 -12.93
C MET A 357 42.64 22.48 -13.75
N PRO A 358 42.81 23.80 -13.57
CA PRO A 358 43.68 24.62 -14.43
C PRO A 358 45.15 24.21 -14.41
N ALA A 359 45.60 23.53 -13.35
CA ALA A 359 46.93 22.96 -13.27
C ALA A 359 47.18 21.85 -14.32
N LEU A 360 46.14 21.20 -14.83
CA LEU A 360 46.23 20.08 -15.77
C LEU A 360 46.04 20.50 -17.24
N ASP A 361 45.85 21.78 -17.54
CA ASP A 361 45.58 22.29 -18.89
C ASP A 361 46.67 21.91 -19.89
N ALA A 362 47.94 21.94 -19.46
CA ALA A 362 49.07 21.55 -20.29
C ALA A 362 49.10 20.05 -20.59
N LEU A 363 48.55 19.20 -19.72
CA LEU A 363 48.36 17.77 -19.98
C LEU A 363 47.18 17.54 -20.94
N LYS A 364 46.12 18.35 -20.83
CA LYS A 364 44.96 18.33 -21.74
C LYS A 364 45.36 18.68 -23.17
N ALA A 365 46.13 19.75 -23.34
CA ALA A 365 46.59 20.22 -24.65
C ALA A 365 47.45 19.20 -25.40
N ASN A 366 48.24 18.41 -24.68
CA ASN A 366 49.15 17.41 -25.25
C ASN A 366 48.61 15.98 -25.25
N GLY A 367 47.41 15.73 -24.73
CA GLY A 367 46.84 14.39 -24.61
C GLY A 367 47.63 13.46 -23.69
N TYR A 368 48.27 14.00 -22.66
CA TYR A 368 49.11 13.25 -21.72
C TYR A 368 48.32 12.82 -20.47
N SER A 369 48.68 11.66 -19.94
CA SER A 369 48.20 11.12 -18.67
C SER A 369 49.35 10.97 -17.69
N LEU A 370 49.21 11.57 -16.51
CA LEU A 370 50.18 11.54 -15.43
C LEU A 370 49.92 10.34 -14.52
N ARG A 371 50.91 9.46 -14.36
CA ARG A 371 50.88 8.35 -13.41
C ARG A 371 51.68 8.69 -12.17
N PHE A 372 51.08 8.50 -11.00
CA PHE A 372 51.71 8.74 -9.70
C PHE A 372 51.45 7.56 -8.76
N VAL A 373 52.35 7.39 -7.80
CA VAL A 373 52.30 6.33 -6.79
C VAL A 373 52.18 6.97 -5.42
N ILE A 374 51.23 6.45 -4.64
CA ILE A 374 51.04 6.83 -3.25
C ILE A 374 51.51 5.66 -2.38
N SER A 375 52.26 5.99 -1.32
CA SER A 375 52.52 5.06 -0.23
C SER A 375 52.25 5.69 1.12
N VAL A 376 51.52 4.99 1.99
CA VAL A 376 51.16 5.43 3.34
C VAL A 376 51.37 4.26 4.31
N ASN A 377 52.15 4.49 5.36
CA ASN A 377 52.40 3.54 6.43
C ASN A 377 51.84 4.08 7.75
N MET A 378 51.02 3.28 8.42
CA MET A 378 50.42 3.62 9.71
C MET A 378 50.44 2.39 10.64
N SER A 379 50.54 2.63 11.94
CA SER A 379 50.21 1.64 12.97
C SER A 379 49.00 2.12 13.76
N MET A 380 48.16 1.18 14.20
CA MET A 380 46.96 1.44 14.98
C MET A 380 46.86 0.41 16.12
N HIS A 381 46.48 0.88 17.30
CA HIS A 381 46.23 0.02 18.46
C HIS A 381 44.73 -0.14 18.71
N THR A 382 44.25 -1.40 18.76
CA THR A 382 42.82 -1.69 18.89
C THR A 382 42.30 -1.56 20.32
N THR A 383 43.10 -1.91 21.34
CA THR A 383 42.74 -1.89 22.78
C THR A 383 43.95 -1.68 23.72
N GLY A 384 43.68 -1.46 25.01
CA GLY A 384 44.68 -1.34 26.09
C GLY A 384 45.13 0.10 26.36
N ASP A 385 46.31 0.28 26.98
CA ASP A 385 46.84 1.58 27.40
C ASP A 385 47.01 2.60 26.25
N ARG A 386 47.13 2.10 25.01
CA ARG A 386 47.20 2.89 23.77
C ARG A 386 45.97 2.74 22.90
N SER A 387 44.81 2.41 23.48
CA SER A 387 43.56 2.22 22.72
C SER A 387 43.24 3.43 21.83
N GLY A 388 42.97 3.17 20.56
CA GLY A 388 42.58 4.16 19.57
C GLY A 388 43.71 5.05 19.05
N PHE A 389 44.96 4.87 19.50
CA PHE A 389 46.10 5.60 18.93
C PHE A 389 46.44 5.10 17.53
N VAL A 390 46.69 6.06 16.64
CA VAL A 390 47.20 5.87 15.29
C VAL A 390 48.49 6.66 15.16
N ASP A 391 49.57 5.97 14.76
CA ASP A 391 50.85 6.59 14.44
C ASP A 391 51.09 6.52 12.94
N ILE A 392 51.30 7.68 12.32
CA ILE A 392 51.62 7.81 10.90
C ILE A 392 53.15 7.79 10.78
N THR A 393 53.70 6.65 10.34
CA THR A 393 55.15 6.45 10.25
C THR A 393 55.76 6.99 8.96
N GLY A 394 54.96 7.12 7.90
CA GLY A 394 55.41 7.75 6.66
C GLY A 394 54.32 7.93 5.62
N LYS A 395 54.41 9.02 4.86
CA LYS A 395 53.62 9.32 3.67
C LYS A 395 54.55 9.68 2.53
N SER A 396 54.27 9.20 1.32
CA SER A 396 55.00 9.61 0.13
C SER A 396 54.08 9.63 -1.08
N LEU A 397 54.25 10.66 -1.91
CA LEU A 397 53.67 10.77 -3.24
C LEU A 397 54.81 11.00 -4.20
N ARG A 398 54.90 10.18 -5.25
CA ARG A 398 55.89 10.34 -6.30
C ARG A 398 55.25 10.18 -7.68
N ILE A 399 55.73 10.96 -8.63
CA ILE A 399 55.36 10.82 -10.03
C ILE A 399 56.16 9.64 -10.61
N ASP A 400 55.48 8.67 -11.21
CA ASP A 400 56.10 7.47 -11.79
C ASP A 400 56.43 7.68 -13.27
N SER A 401 55.45 8.09 -14.07
CA SER A 401 55.61 8.27 -15.51
C SER A 401 54.53 9.16 -16.12
N VAL A 402 54.84 9.79 -17.25
CA VAL A 402 53.85 10.46 -18.12
C VAL A 402 53.64 9.60 -19.35
N VAL A 403 52.38 9.37 -19.75
CA VAL A 403 52.01 8.46 -20.84
C VAL A 403 51.20 9.21 -21.88
N THR A 404 51.47 8.98 -23.16
CA THR A 404 50.66 9.52 -24.27
C THR A 404 49.32 8.77 -24.41
N ALA A 405 48.42 9.28 -25.25
CA ALA A 405 47.16 8.60 -25.59
C ALA A 405 47.39 7.16 -26.12
N ASP A 406 48.52 6.92 -26.78
CA ASP A 406 48.89 5.61 -27.35
C ASP A 406 49.58 4.66 -26.34
N GLY A 407 49.72 5.05 -25.08
CA GLY A 407 50.31 4.21 -24.04
C GLY A 407 51.84 4.26 -23.94
N THR A 408 52.50 5.12 -24.72
CA THR A 408 53.97 5.27 -24.71
C THR A 408 54.43 6.09 -23.51
N LYS A 409 55.39 5.56 -22.74
CA LYS A 409 55.99 6.28 -21.59
C LYS A 409 56.97 7.34 -22.08
N LEU A 410 56.81 8.57 -21.60
CA LEU A 410 57.71 9.69 -21.86
C LEU A 410 58.71 9.87 -20.70
N PRO A 411 59.96 10.25 -20.98
CA PRO A 411 60.95 10.53 -19.95
C PRO A 411 60.55 11.78 -19.15
N ILE A 412 60.50 11.64 -17.83
CA ILE A 412 60.06 12.71 -16.90
C ILE A 412 61.11 13.81 -16.66
N ASN A 413 62.38 13.54 -17.00
CA ASN A 413 63.52 14.40 -16.67
C ASN A 413 64.00 15.29 -17.82
N GLU A 414 63.37 15.23 -18.99
CA GLU A 414 63.85 15.88 -20.22
C GLU A 414 62.72 16.63 -20.95
N GLY A 415 63.09 17.70 -21.67
CA GLY A 415 62.22 18.38 -22.63
C GLY A 415 60.97 19.09 -22.06
N SER A 416 59.91 19.14 -22.88
CA SER A 416 58.64 19.80 -22.58
C SER A 416 57.87 19.16 -21.43
N VAL A 417 58.01 17.84 -21.23
CA VAL A 417 57.36 17.09 -20.14
C VAL A 417 57.86 17.56 -18.79
N LYS A 418 59.16 17.74 -18.61
CA LYS A 418 59.73 18.29 -17.37
C LYS A 418 59.17 19.67 -17.04
N THR A 419 59.05 20.55 -18.04
CA THR A 419 58.51 21.90 -17.85
C THR A 419 57.04 21.86 -17.41
N ILE A 420 56.25 20.90 -17.92
CA ILE A 420 54.85 20.71 -17.51
C ILE A 420 54.79 20.19 -16.08
N LEU A 421 55.61 19.19 -15.72
CA LEU A 421 55.65 18.63 -14.37
C LEU A 421 56.15 19.63 -13.33
N ASP A 422 57.14 20.45 -13.66
CA ASP A 422 57.66 21.50 -12.78
C ASP A 422 56.61 22.58 -12.44
N ASN A 423 55.57 22.71 -13.27
CA ASN A 423 54.45 23.64 -13.05
C ASN A 423 53.30 23.02 -12.25
N ILE A 424 53.26 21.70 -12.05
CA ILE A 424 52.20 20.99 -11.33
C ILE A 424 52.72 20.59 -9.95
N GLN A 425 52.02 21.00 -8.90
CA GLN A 425 52.30 20.59 -7.53
C GLN A 425 51.21 19.64 -7.04
N LEU A 426 51.61 18.41 -6.71
CA LEU A 426 50.76 17.32 -6.21
C LEU A 426 51.17 16.96 -4.79
N GLU A 427 50.24 17.09 -3.84
CA GLU A 427 50.50 16.85 -2.42
C GLU A 427 49.40 16.02 -1.77
N LEU A 428 49.79 15.08 -0.89
CA LEU A 428 48.87 14.35 0.00
C LEU A 428 48.46 15.25 1.14
N TYR A 429 47.18 15.60 1.21
CA TYR A 429 46.72 16.66 2.09
C TYR A 429 45.91 16.16 3.29
N GLY A 430 44.99 15.21 3.07
CA GLY A 430 44.19 14.66 4.17
C GLY A 430 43.74 13.23 3.93
N TRP A 431 43.20 12.59 4.95
CA TRP A 431 42.70 11.22 4.89
C TRP A 431 41.45 11.02 5.74
N ARG A 432 40.69 9.96 5.48
CA ARG A 432 39.56 9.54 6.30
C ARG A 432 39.76 8.12 6.79
N PHE A 433 39.51 7.95 8.08
CA PHE A 433 39.45 6.64 8.70
C PHE A 433 38.14 5.95 8.35
N ASP A 434 38.20 4.66 8.07
CA ASP A 434 37.02 3.83 7.85
C ASP A 434 37.11 2.60 8.74
N GLY A 435 36.33 2.62 9.82
CA GLY A 435 36.31 1.55 10.79
C GLY A 435 35.13 1.68 11.74
N THR A 436 34.86 0.59 12.43
CA THR A 436 33.78 0.49 13.41
C THR A 436 34.37 0.10 14.76
N ARG A 437 33.67 0.46 15.83
CA ARG A 437 33.97 -0.06 17.17
C ARG A 437 33.24 -1.38 17.38
N THR A 438 33.81 -2.26 18.18
CA THR A 438 33.07 -3.39 18.72
C THR A 438 32.04 -2.86 19.72
N ASN A 439 30.84 -3.43 19.72
CA ASN A 439 29.78 -3.09 20.67
C ASN A 439 29.55 -4.26 21.64
N GLU A 440 30.62 -4.92 22.06
CA GLU A 440 30.55 -6.07 22.99
C GLU A 440 30.07 -5.65 24.38
N ASN A 441 30.42 -4.44 24.81
CA ASN A 441 29.92 -3.83 26.04
C ASN A 441 28.44 -3.40 25.95
N ARG A 442 27.80 -3.52 24.77
CA ARG A 442 26.42 -3.11 24.49
C ARG A 442 26.09 -1.66 24.89
N ARG A 443 27.09 -0.78 24.93
CA ARG A 443 26.94 0.64 25.28
C ARG A 443 26.11 1.39 24.24
N THR A 444 26.13 0.94 23.00
CA THR A 444 25.41 1.56 21.87
C THR A 444 24.13 0.81 21.60
N GLN A 445 23.03 1.54 21.64
CA GLN A 445 21.75 1.02 21.17
C GLN A 445 21.71 1.10 19.64
N GLY A 446 21.41 -0.02 18.99
CA GLY A 446 21.12 -0.05 17.55
C GLY A 446 19.66 0.29 17.26
N LEU A 447 19.21 -0.03 16.05
CA LEU A 447 17.81 0.13 15.65
C LEU A 447 16.86 -0.65 16.57
N MET A 448 15.76 0.00 16.95
CA MET A 448 14.68 -0.60 17.71
C MET A 448 13.52 -0.98 16.79
N LEU A 449 12.99 -2.18 17.01
CA LEU A 449 11.74 -2.64 16.40
C LEU A 449 10.61 -2.52 17.43
N ASP A 450 9.63 -1.66 17.14
CA ASP A 450 8.48 -1.42 18.02
C ASP A 450 7.18 -1.84 17.31
N PRO A 451 6.47 -2.87 17.81
CA PRO A 451 5.17 -3.25 17.30
C PRO A 451 4.06 -2.31 17.81
N ILE A 452 3.57 -1.45 16.94
CA ILE A 452 2.46 -0.53 17.25
C ILE A 452 1.14 -1.16 16.79
N TRP A 453 0.10 -1.00 17.60
CA TRP A 453 -1.24 -1.42 17.26
C TRP A 453 -2.11 -0.21 16.92
N GLU A 454 -2.62 -0.18 15.70
CA GLU A 454 -3.56 0.83 15.24
C GLU A 454 -4.97 0.22 15.22
N GLN A 455 -5.95 0.98 15.69
CA GLN A 455 -7.34 0.54 15.77
C GLN A 455 -8.31 1.60 15.27
N GLU A 456 -9.33 1.16 14.55
CA GLU A 456 -10.45 2.00 14.10
C GLU A 456 -11.77 1.38 14.51
N ASN A 457 -12.66 2.22 15.02
CA ASN A 457 -13.97 1.83 15.53
C ASN A 457 -15.07 2.41 14.62
N TYR A 458 -15.83 1.51 14.00
CA TYR A 458 -16.91 1.84 13.07
C TYR A 458 -18.25 1.49 13.67
N LYS A 459 -19.21 2.42 13.66
CA LYS A 459 -20.59 2.19 14.10
C LYS A 459 -21.41 1.65 12.93
N LEU A 460 -22.07 0.51 13.13
CA LEU A 460 -23.08 0.02 12.19
C LEU A 460 -24.39 0.73 12.49
N GLN A 461 -24.84 1.57 11.57
CA GLN A 461 -26.08 2.31 11.70
C GLN A 461 -27.25 1.50 11.13
N TYR A 462 -28.43 1.69 11.70
CA TYR A 462 -29.66 1.18 11.11
C TYR A 462 -30.01 1.99 9.87
N GLY A 463 -30.31 1.30 8.77
CA GLY A 463 -30.91 1.93 7.61
C GLY A 463 -32.37 2.31 7.86
N SER A 464 -32.95 3.07 6.95
CA SER A 464 -34.40 3.30 6.91
C SER A 464 -35.19 1.98 6.75
N PRO A 465 -36.35 1.85 7.41
CA PRO A 465 -37.16 0.64 7.32
C PRO A 465 -37.77 0.47 5.92
N LEU A 466 -37.68 -0.75 5.39
CA LEU A 466 -38.36 -1.19 4.17
C LEU A 466 -39.63 -1.93 4.59
N LEU A 467 -40.78 -1.57 4.01
CA LEU A 467 -42.06 -2.14 4.40
C LEU A 467 -42.98 -2.40 3.20
N THR A 468 -43.77 -3.46 3.29
CA THR A 468 -44.92 -3.72 2.42
C THR A 468 -46.20 -3.62 3.24
N LYS A 469 -47.27 -3.04 2.67
CA LYS A 469 -48.56 -2.88 3.35
C LYS A 469 -49.62 -3.79 2.73
N SER A 470 -50.48 -4.37 3.56
CA SER A 470 -51.70 -5.06 3.12
C SER A 470 -52.91 -4.59 3.90
N PRO A 471 -54.09 -4.45 3.27
CA PRO A 471 -55.35 -4.17 3.97
C PRO A 471 -55.73 -5.34 4.89
N ILE A 472 -56.41 -5.03 5.99
CA ILE A 472 -56.92 -6.05 6.93
C ILE A 472 -58.14 -6.75 6.30
N GLY A 473 -58.08 -8.07 6.15
CA GLY A 473 -59.15 -8.90 5.59
C GLY A 473 -58.87 -9.53 4.22
N GLN A 474 -57.72 -9.22 3.60
CA GLN A 474 -57.27 -9.87 2.37
C GLN A 474 -56.03 -10.74 2.67
N GLU A 475 -56.13 -12.05 2.44
CA GLU A 475 -54.99 -12.95 2.56
C GLU A 475 -54.05 -12.74 1.36
N TYR A 476 -52.96 -12.01 1.60
CA TYR A 476 -51.81 -11.96 0.71
C TYR A 476 -50.79 -13.00 1.14
N ASP A 477 -50.08 -13.58 0.15
CA ASP A 477 -49.02 -14.54 0.40
C ASP A 477 -47.81 -13.84 1.05
N ASP A 478 -47.46 -14.24 2.27
CA ASP A 478 -46.33 -13.68 3.01
C ASP A 478 -44.99 -14.01 2.30
N ALA A 479 -44.93 -15.06 1.47
CA ALA A 479 -43.74 -15.40 0.68
C ALA A 479 -43.49 -14.38 -0.45
N GLU A 480 -44.53 -14.00 -1.20
CA GLU A 480 -44.41 -12.99 -2.28
C GLU A 480 -43.93 -11.64 -1.72
N ARG A 481 -44.48 -11.23 -0.57
CA ARG A 481 -44.07 -10.00 0.11
C ARG A 481 -42.63 -10.05 0.63
N LEU A 482 -42.18 -11.23 1.07
CA LEU A 482 -40.81 -11.42 1.53
C LEU A 482 -39.84 -11.34 0.36
N ASP A 483 -40.19 -11.90 -0.80
CA ASP A 483 -39.40 -11.84 -2.02
C ASP A 483 -39.14 -10.39 -2.49
N ASP A 484 -40.18 -9.56 -2.45
CA ASP A 484 -40.07 -8.13 -2.76
C ASP A 484 -39.14 -7.41 -1.78
N LEU A 485 -39.24 -7.72 -0.48
CA LEU A 485 -38.37 -7.14 0.54
C LEU A 485 -36.91 -7.57 0.39
N ILE A 486 -36.65 -8.86 0.11
CA ILE A 486 -35.30 -9.38 -0.15
C ILE A 486 -34.69 -8.66 -1.35
N SER A 487 -35.46 -8.54 -2.44
CA SER A 487 -35.02 -7.86 -3.65
C SER A 487 -34.69 -6.38 -3.39
N ALA A 488 -35.53 -5.69 -2.63
CA ALA A 488 -35.30 -4.30 -2.24
C ALA A 488 -34.04 -4.11 -1.37
N VAL A 489 -33.79 -5.02 -0.41
CA VAL A 489 -32.57 -5.02 0.42
C VAL A 489 -31.33 -5.20 -0.45
N ASN A 490 -31.34 -6.12 -1.41
CA ASN A 490 -30.19 -6.38 -2.27
C ASN A 490 -29.86 -5.20 -3.19
N ILE A 491 -30.88 -4.63 -3.84
CA ILE A 491 -30.69 -3.46 -4.73
C ILE A 491 -30.17 -2.27 -3.93
N ARG A 492 -30.67 -2.07 -2.71
CA ARG A 492 -30.15 -1.04 -1.80
C ARG A 492 -28.69 -1.29 -1.43
N ASN A 493 -28.33 -2.52 -1.09
CA ASN A 493 -26.95 -2.86 -0.72
C ASN A 493 -25.98 -2.59 -1.88
N GLU A 494 -26.34 -2.96 -3.10
CA GLU A 494 -25.55 -2.62 -4.29
C GLU A 494 -25.40 -1.11 -4.48
N SER A 495 -26.51 -0.37 -4.36
CA SER A 495 -26.51 1.10 -4.50
C SER A 495 -25.63 1.78 -3.44
N LEU A 496 -25.62 1.25 -2.22
CA LEU A 496 -24.75 1.70 -1.13
C LEU A 496 -23.27 1.38 -1.42
N ALA A 497 -22.97 0.19 -1.95
CA ALA A 497 -21.61 -0.20 -2.34
C ALA A 497 -21.06 0.72 -3.46
N VAL A 498 -21.87 1.04 -4.46
CA VAL A 498 -21.51 1.99 -5.53
C VAL A 498 -21.26 3.38 -4.94
N SER A 499 -22.18 3.89 -4.12
CA SER A 499 -22.05 5.21 -3.50
C SER A 499 -20.77 5.33 -2.67
N GLN A 500 -20.50 4.31 -1.85
CA GLN A 500 -19.30 4.25 -1.01
C GLN A 500 -18.03 4.25 -1.85
N THR A 501 -18.00 3.49 -2.95
CA THR A 501 -16.87 3.43 -3.87
C THR A 501 -16.59 4.78 -4.51
N LEU A 502 -17.61 5.47 -5.01
CA LEU A 502 -17.48 6.77 -5.65
C LEU A 502 -16.97 7.82 -4.65
N ASN A 503 -17.59 7.91 -3.47
CA ASN A 503 -17.21 8.87 -2.44
C ASN A 503 -15.77 8.67 -1.95
N TYR A 504 -15.36 7.41 -1.74
CA TYR A 504 -14.00 7.12 -1.29
C TYR A 504 -12.95 7.42 -2.38
N THR A 505 -13.28 7.21 -3.67
CA THR A 505 -12.36 7.63 -4.75
C THR A 505 -12.16 9.13 -4.85
N GLU A 506 -13.18 9.92 -4.56
CA GLU A 506 -13.08 11.38 -4.56
C GLU A 506 -12.19 11.88 -3.42
N GLN A 507 -12.37 11.33 -2.22
CA GLN A 507 -11.47 11.62 -1.09
C GLN A 507 -10.03 11.19 -1.39
N LEU A 508 -9.85 10.04 -2.03
CA LEU A 508 -8.53 9.57 -2.41
C LEU A 508 -7.84 10.52 -3.38
N ARG A 509 -8.58 11.09 -4.34
CA ARG A 509 -8.07 12.12 -5.26
C ARG A 509 -7.55 13.34 -4.50
N GLU A 510 -8.32 13.85 -3.55
CA GLU A 510 -7.92 15.02 -2.73
C GLU A 510 -6.70 14.72 -1.85
N VAL A 511 -6.68 13.55 -1.21
CA VAL A 511 -5.59 13.14 -0.32
C VAL A 511 -4.29 12.96 -1.09
N VAL A 512 -4.33 12.38 -2.29
CA VAL A 512 -3.14 12.21 -3.14
C VAL A 512 -2.62 13.57 -3.62
N ALA A 513 -3.51 14.51 -3.97
CA ALA A 513 -3.12 15.87 -4.35
C ALA A 513 -2.47 16.66 -3.20
N ALA A 514 -2.81 16.36 -1.95
CA ALA A 514 -2.28 17.04 -0.76
C ALA A 514 -0.95 16.46 -0.24
N LYS A 515 -0.40 15.40 -0.84
CA LYS A 515 0.84 14.77 -0.37
C LYS A 515 2.07 15.64 -0.62
N VAL A 516 2.89 15.84 0.41
CA VAL A 516 4.17 16.56 0.30
C VAL A 516 5.33 15.58 0.10
N THR A 517 5.35 14.49 0.85
CA THR A 517 6.35 13.43 0.69
C THR A 517 5.71 12.07 0.42
N ALA A 518 6.44 11.18 -0.24
CA ALA A 518 5.98 9.82 -0.54
C ALA A 518 5.73 8.95 0.71
N TYR A 519 6.24 9.37 1.88
CA TYR A 519 6.19 8.64 3.15
C TYR A 519 5.18 9.23 4.14
N ASP A 520 4.47 10.31 3.77
CA ASP A 520 3.49 10.93 4.67
C ASP A 520 2.30 10.00 4.90
N LYS A 521 1.93 9.84 6.17
CA LYS A 521 0.72 9.11 6.55
C LYS A 521 -0.49 9.86 6.00
N SER A 522 -1.20 9.23 5.08
CA SER A 522 -2.37 9.82 4.42
C SER A 522 -3.54 9.87 5.41
N ALA A 523 -4.15 11.04 5.63
CA ALA A 523 -5.29 11.22 6.52
C ALA A 523 -6.62 10.79 5.85
N ILE A 524 -6.72 9.52 5.46
CA ILE A 524 -7.91 8.93 4.84
C ILE A 524 -8.46 7.80 5.70
N ARG A 525 -9.77 7.50 5.63
CA ARG A 525 -10.37 6.36 6.33
C ARG A 525 -9.73 5.03 5.90
N GLY A 526 -9.54 4.11 6.86
CA GLY A 526 -9.09 2.75 6.59
C GLY A 526 -7.67 2.47 7.08
N LEU A 527 -7.49 1.29 7.68
CA LEU A 527 -6.20 0.85 8.25
C LEU A 527 -5.12 0.54 7.20
N GLY A 528 -5.49 0.34 5.93
CA GLY A 528 -4.54 0.10 4.85
C GLY A 528 -3.58 1.28 4.62
N ARG A 529 -3.97 2.51 5.00
CA ARG A 529 -3.11 3.71 4.90
C ARG A 529 -1.78 3.62 5.66
N HIS A 530 -1.69 2.72 6.63
CA HIS A 530 -0.48 2.52 7.41
C HIS A 530 0.45 1.45 6.81
N TRP A 531 -0.04 0.68 5.83
CA TRP A 531 0.70 -0.38 5.12
C TRP A 531 1.11 0.03 3.71
N VAL A 532 0.33 0.89 3.06
CA VAL A 532 0.58 1.34 1.68
C VAL A 532 0.44 2.84 1.58
N SER A 533 1.19 3.44 0.65
CA SER A 533 1.05 4.86 0.34
C SER A 533 -0.19 5.05 -0.55
N ALA A 534 -1.09 5.96 -0.17
CA ALA A 534 -2.27 6.27 -0.98
C ALA A 534 -1.91 6.63 -2.44
N TRP A 535 -2.63 6.06 -3.41
CA TRP A 535 -2.34 6.25 -4.83
C TRP A 535 -3.64 6.40 -5.63
N PHE A 536 -3.69 7.40 -6.50
CA PHE A 536 -4.81 7.67 -7.38
C PHE A 536 -4.32 8.31 -8.67
N GLU A 537 -4.83 7.81 -9.80
CA GLU A 537 -4.61 8.42 -11.10
C GLU A 537 -5.91 8.28 -11.92
N GLU A 538 -6.26 9.37 -12.59
CA GLU A 538 -7.39 9.45 -13.51
C GLU A 538 -6.85 9.67 -14.92
N LEU A 539 -7.23 8.80 -15.86
CA LEU A 539 -6.81 8.87 -17.25
C LEU A 539 -8.01 8.96 -18.18
N GLU A 540 -7.92 9.78 -19.21
CA GLU A 540 -8.91 9.80 -20.29
C GLU A 540 -8.45 8.91 -21.46
N PHE A 541 -9.34 8.02 -21.92
CA PHE A 541 -9.13 7.18 -23.10
C PHE A 541 -10.23 7.43 -24.13
N ASP A 542 -9.86 8.10 -25.22
CA ASP A 542 -10.76 8.34 -26.34
C ASP A 542 -10.55 7.27 -27.41
N VAL A 543 -11.52 6.35 -27.53
CA VAL A 543 -11.48 5.23 -28.46
C VAL A 543 -11.42 5.71 -29.92
N SER A 544 -12.01 6.87 -30.23
CA SER A 544 -12.13 7.38 -31.60
C SER A 544 -10.78 7.82 -32.19
N LYS A 545 -9.89 8.38 -31.36
CA LYS A 545 -8.60 8.95 -31.77
C LYS A 545 -7.49 7.91 -31.93
N HIS A 546 -7.63 6.75 -31.30
CA HIS A 546 -6.57 5.74 -31.25
C HIS A 546 -6.68 4.63 -32.31
N ILE A 547 -7.71 4.67 -33.15
CA ILE A 547 -7.93 3.67 -34.21
C ILE A 547 -7.67 4.32 -35.57
N GLN A 548 -6.44 4.19 -36.06
CA GLN A 548 -6.03 4.64 -37.40
C GLN A 548 -6.35 3.63 -38.51
N THR A 549 -6.76 2.42 -38.17
CA THR A 549 -7.10 1.38 -39.15
C THR A 549 -8.50 1.60 -39.75
N SER A 550 -8.59 1.47 -41.08
CA SER A 550 -9.84 1.48 -41.86
C SER A 550 -10.56 0.12 -41.84
N ASP A 551 -9.86 -0.97 -41.51
CA ASP A 551 -10.42 -2.32 -41.44
C ASP A 551 -11.20 -2.52 -40.12
N THR A 552 -12.50 -2.83 -40.26
CA THR A 552 -13.45 -2.99 -39.14
C THR A 552 -13.11 -4.17 -38.23
N LYS A 553 -12.49 -5.23 -38.78
CA LYS A 553 -12.02 -6.40 -38.02
C LYS A 553 -10.90 -6.07 -37.03
N ASP A 554 -9.98 -5.18 -37.42
CA ASP A 554 -8.78 -4.85 -36.63
C ASP A 554 -9.03 -3.66 -35.70
N ALA A 555 -10.04 -2.84 -36.01
CA ALA A 555 -10.42 -1.67 -35.23
C ALA A 555 -10.76 -1.99 -33.77
N LEU A 556 -11.55 -3.04 -33.52
CA LEU A 556 -11.92 -3.45 -32.17
C LEU A 556 -10.73 -4.04 -31.39
N VAL A 557 -9.89 -4.83 -32.06
CA VAL A 557 -8.69 -5.43 -31.43
C VAL A 557 -7.69 -4.34 -31.02
N ASN A 558 -7.46 -3.35 -31.88
CA ASN A 558 -6.58 -2.23 -31.60
C ASN A 558 -7.09 -1.36 -30.43
N ALA A 559 -8.41 -1.09 -30.38
CA ALA A 559 -9.02 -0.36 -29.26
C ALA A 559 -8.79 -1.06 -27.92
N ARG A 560 -8.92 -2.39 -27.90
CA ARG A 560 -8.69 -3.21 -26.72
C ARG A 560 -7.23 -3.18 -26.29
N GLN A 561 -6.30 -3.48 -27.19
CA GLN A 561 -4.87 -3.46 -26.87
C GLN A 561 -4.43 -2.08 -26.35
N GLY A 562 -4.96 -0.99 -26.92
CA GLY A 562 -4.72 0.37 -26.42
C GLY A 562 -5.20 0.57 -24.98
N LEU A 563 -6.43 0.16 -24.65
CA LEU A 563 -6.97 0.25 -23.29
C LEU A 563 -6.18 -0.61 -22.31
N LEU A 564 -5.83 -1.83 -22.71
CA LEU A 564 -5.12 -2.80 -21.86
C LEU A 564 -3.69 -2.38 -21.56
N ASN A 565 -2.97 -1.85 -22.55
CA ASN A 565 -1.62 -1.33 -22.32
C ASN A 565 -1.64 -0.15 -21.34
N ARG A 566 -2.66 0.72 -21.42
CA ARG A 566 -2.83 1.80 -20.44
C ARG A 566 -3.19 1.28 -19.05
N LEU A 567 -4.09 0.31 -18.96
CA LEU A 567 -4.46 -0.29 -17.68
C LEU A 567 -3.27 -1.02 -17.04
N GLY A 568 -2.49 -1.77 -17.82
CA GLY A 568 -1.31 -2.48 -17.35
C GLY A 568 -0.18 -1.56 -16.89
N ASP A 569 0.08 -0.47 -17.62
CA ASP A 569 1.03 0.56 -17.20
C ASP A 569 0.57 1.23 -15.89
N GLN A 570 -0.71 1.65 -15.84
CA GLN A 570 -1.30 2.30 -14.67
C GLN A 570 -1.22 1.41 -13.43
N VAL A 571 -1.61 0.13 -13.53
CA VAL A 571 -1.53 -0.85 -12.42
C VAL A 571 -0.08 -1.08 -11.99
N THR A 572 0.87 -1.16 -12.94
CA THR A 572 2.27 -1.40 -12.62
C THR A 572 2.89 -0.21 -11.88
N ARG A 573 2.63 1.02 -12.33
CA ARG A 573 3.05 2.24 -11.65
C ARG A 573 2.45 2.32 -10.25
N ALA A 574 1.15 2.04 -10.13
CA ALA A 574 0.48 2.01 -8.84
C ALA A 574 1.11 1.03 -7.86
N ILE A 575 1.37 -0.23 -8.26
CA ILE A 575 1.98 -1.24 -7.39
C ILE A 575 3.39 -0.83 -6.93
N GLN A 576 4.17 -0.19 -7.82
CA GLN A 576 5.52 0.27 -7.52
C GLN A 576 5.52 1.49 -6.58
N GLU A 577 4.73 2.52 -6.89
CA GLU A 577 4.70 3.79 -6.15
C GLU A 577 3.98 3.66 -4.79
N SER A 578 2.90 2.88 -4.73
CA SER A 578 2.14 2.65 -3.48
C SER A 578 2.82 1.66 -2.51
N ARG A 579 3.85 0.93 -2.98
CA ARG A 579 4.55 -0.14 -2.24
C ARG A 579 3.65 -1.30 -1.81
N TYR A 580 2.62 -1.58 -2.60
CA TYR A 580 1.69 -2.67 -2.33
C TYR A 580 2.38 -4.04 -2.25
N MET A 581 3.34 -4.32 -3.15
CA MET A 581 4.02 -5.62 -3.19
C MET A 581 4.88 -5.91 -1.92
N PRO A 582 5.70 -4.96 -1.43
CA PRO A 582 6.31 -5.05 -0.10
C PRO A 582 5.32 -5.36 1.03
N ALA A 583 4.19 -4.64 1.08
CA ALA A 583 3.16 -4.83 2.10
C ALA A 583 2.51 -6.22 2.00
N LEU A 584 2.19 -6.68 0.79
CA LEU A 584 1.60 -7.99 0.52
C LEU A 584 2.51 -9.13 0.99
N ARG A 585 3.81 -9.05 0.68
CA ARG A 585 4.80 -10.06 1.09
C ARG A 585 4.96 -10.14 2.60
N LEU A 586 4.91 -9.00 3.29
CA LEU A 586 4.99 -8.96 4.74
C LEU A 586 3.71 -9.49 5.40
N LEU A 587 2.53 -9.21 4.83
CA LEU A 587 1.25 -9.67 5.36
C LEU A 587 1.04 -11.18 5.16
N THR A 588 1.35 -11.69 3.97
CA THR A 588 1.14 -13.10 3.61
C THR A 588 2.29 -14.01 4.03
N ALA A 589 3.44 -13.44 4.43
CA ALA A 589 4.71 -14.15 4.62
C ALA A 589 5.14 -15.00 3.39
N ASN A 590 4.59 -14.71 2.20
CA ASN A 590 4.85 -15.44 0.97
C ASN A 590 5.56 -14.53 -0.04
N PRO A 591 6.80 -14.86 -0.48
CA PRO A 591 7.53 -14.05 -1.45
C PRO A 591 6.88 -14.00 -2.85
N ASP A 592 6.09 -15.03 -3.19
CA ASP A 592 5.47 -15.24 -4.50
C ASP A 592 4.01 -14.77 -4.56
N ALA A 593 3.47 -14.19 -3.48
CA ALA A 593 2.10 -13.67 -3.46
C ALA A 593 1.91 -12.61 -4.56
N ARG A 594 0.86 -12.77 -5.38
CA ARG A 594 0.52 -11.84 -6.46
C ARG A 594 -0.80 -11.12 -6.13
N PRO A 595 -0.91 -9.82 -6.41
CA PRO A 595 -2.17 -9.11 -6.30
C PRO A 595 -3.15 -9.57 -7.40
N VAL A 596 -4.44 -9.58 -7.05
CA VAL A 596 -5.55 -9.70 -7.99
C VAL A 596 -6.08 -8.30 -8.29
N VAL A 597 -6.20 -7.95 -9.57
CA VAL A 597 -6.75 -6.67 -10.03
C VAL A 597 -8.24 -6.84 -10.30
N VAL A 598 -9.08 -6.19 -9.51
CA VAL A 598 -10.53 -6.17 -9.73
C VAL A 598 -10.86 -4.97 -10.60
N ILE A 599 -11.46 -5.20 -11.76
CA ILE A 599 -11.87 -4.17 -12.72
C ILE A 599 -13.39 -4.06 -12.69
N ALA A 600 -13.88 -2.91 -12.23
CA ALA A 600 -15.29 -2.53 -12.18
C ALA A 600 -15.62 -1.62 -13.37
N THR A 601 -16.67 -1.93 -14.14
CA THR A 601 -17.09 -1.14 -15.30
C THR A 601 -18.58 -1.38 -15.65
N ASP A 602 -19.08 -0.75 -16.72
CA ASP A 602 -20.43 -1.02 -17.25
C ASP A 602 -20.46 -2.24 -18.20
N GLU A 603 -21.62 -2.90 -18.29
CA GLU A 603 -21.82 -4.13 -19.08
C GLU A 603 -21.37 -4.00 -20.55
N PRO A 604 -21.72 -2.93 -21.30
CA PRO A 604 -21.22 -2.75 -22.67
C PRO A 604 -19.70 -2.66 -22.78
N THR A 605 -19.03 -1.93 -21.89
CA THR A 605 -17.57 -1.81 -21.89
C THR A 605 -16.91 -3.16 -21.59
N ALA A 606 -17.40 -3.89 -20.60
CA ALA A 606 -16.87 -5.20 -20.27
C ALA A 606 -17.02 -6.17 -21.45
N SER A 607 -18.22 -6.31 -22.00
CA SER A 607 -18.51 -7.22 -23.11
C SER A 607 -17.73 -6.86 -24.38
N MET A 608 -17.66 -5.58 -24.74
CA MET A 608 -17.06 -5.17 -26.00
C MET A 608 -15.53 -5.05 -25.94
N LEU A 609 -14.96 -4.63 -24.81
CA LEU A 609 -13.54 -4.27 -24.72
C LEU A 609 -12.71 -5.21 -23.83
N LEU A 610 -13.32 -5.96 -22.91
CA LEU A 610 -12.58 -6.76 -21.93
C LEU A 610 -12.87 -8.27 -21.99
N LEU A 611 -14.06 -8.68 -22.43
CA LEU A 611 -14.51 -10.07 -22.42
C LEU A 611 -14.63 -10.64 -23.85
N GLN A 612 -13.58 -11.31 -24.36
CA GLN A 612 -13.71 -12.17 -25.55
C GLN A 612 -12.94 -13.50 -25.42
N GLN A 613 -13.47 -14.52 -26.11
CA GLN A 613 -12.98 -15.90 -26.19
C GLN A 613 -11.49 -16.01 -26.55
N GLY A 614 -10.73 -16.69 -25.70
CA GLY A 614 -9.43 -17.30 -26.05
C GLY A 614 -8.23 -16.81 -25.26
N GLU A 615 -8.30 -15.69 -24.53
CA GLU A 615 -7.12 -15.14 -23.88
C GLU A 615 -7.41 -14.69 -22.43
N THR A 616 -6.98 -15.51 -21.47
CA THR A 616 -7.11 -15.29 -20.02
C THR A 616 -5.96 -14.49 -19.42
N ARG A 617 -5.12 -13.86 -20.25
CA ARG A 617 -3.84 -13.21 -19.87
C ARG A 617 -3.79 -11.72 -20.23
N ILE A 618 -4.90 -11.04 -20.08
CA ILE A 618 -5.13 -9.65 -20.54
C ILE A 618 -4.17 -8.62 -19.91
N LEU A 619 -3.61 -8.88 -18.72
CA LEU A 619 -2.58 -8.03 -18.08
C LEU A 619 -1.19 -8.68 -18.02
N GLY A 620 -0.96 -9.68 -18.86
CA GLY A 620 0.22 -10.54 -18.84
C GLY A 620 0.14 -11.64 -17.78
N ASP A 621 1.15 -12.51 -17.71
CA ASP A 621 1.20 -13.65 -16.76
C ASP A 621 1.44 -13.21 -15.30
N ARG A 622 1.82 -11.94 -15.09
CA ARG A 622 2.27 -11.45 -13.78
C ARG A 622 1.11 -11.09 -12.84
N TYR A 623 -0.04 -10.69 -13.36
CA TYR A 623 -1.19 -10.22 -12.57
C TYR A 623 -2.46 -10.98 -12.94
N GLN A 624 -3.15 -11.51 -11.93
CA GLN A 624 -4.49 -12.06 -12.10
C GLN A 624 -5.50 -10.92 -12.10
N TYR A 625 -6.56 -11.01 -12.90
CA TYR A 625 -7.61 -10.00 -12.95
C TYR A 625 -9.00 -10.64 -12.91
N GLU A 626 -9.95 -9.88 -12.37
CA GLU A 626 -11.37 -10.23 -12.34
C GLU A 626 -12.17 -9.01 -12.83
N VAL A 627 -13.04 -9.19 -13.83
CA VAL A 627 -13.90 -8.12 -14.36
C VAL A 627 -15.30 -8.27 -13.78
N VAL A 628 -15.83 -7.19 -13.21
CA VAL A 628 -17.19 -7.09 -12.67
C VAL A 628 -17.94 -5.92 -13.29
N THR A 629 -19.25 -6.11 -13.46
CA THR A 629 -20.11 -5.14 -14.15
C THR A 629 -21.22 -4.61 -13.24
N THR A 630 -21.62 -3.37 -13.46
CA THR A 630 -22.79 -2.76 -12.83
C THR A 630 -23.64 -2.03 -13.87
N ASN A 631 -24.94 -1.91 -13.58
CA ASN A 631 -25.91 -1.20 -14.41
C ASN A 631 -26.28 0.18 -13.87
N ASP A 632 -25.64 0.64 -12.78
CA ASP A 632 -25.90 1.95 -12.18
C ASP A 632 -25.51 3.09 -13.13
N ASP A 633 -26.41 4.08 -13.29
CA ASP A 633 -26.22 5.20 -14.22
C ASP A 633 -25.06 6.11 -13.85
N ARG A 634 -24.61 6.14 -12.59
CA ARG A 634 -23.46 6.94 -12.16
C ARG A 634 -22.14 6.47 -12.76
N TRP A 635 -22.09 5.25 -13.29
CA TRP A 635 -20.96 4.74 -14.08
C TRP A 635 -20.98 5.19 -15.55
N ARG A 636 -22.07 5.85 -15.96
CA ARG A 636 -22.35 6.32 -17.32
C ARG A 636 -22.77 7.79 -17.29
N VAL A 637 -21.78 8.69 -17.31
CA VAL A 637 -22.06 10.13 -17.34
C VAL A 637 -22.24 10.56 -18.79
N LYS A 638 -23.38 11.17 -19.12
CA LYS A 638 -23.57 11.82 -20.43
C LYS A 638 -22.66 13.04 -20.51
N ASP A 639 -21.76 13.04 -21.47
CA ASP A 639 -20.88 14.18 -21.75
C ASP A 639 -21.68 15.25 -22.52
N ALA A 640 -21.58 16.50 -22.10
CA ALA A 640 -22.27 17.63 -22.71
C ALA A 640 -21.69 17.99 -24.09
N ASP A 641 -20.39 17.74 -24.31
CA ASP A 641 -19.67 18.22 -25.49
C ASP A 641 -19.74 17.26 -26.69
N TYR A 642 -19.97 15.96 -26.44
CA TYR A 642 -19.83 14.92 -27.48
C TYR A 642 -21.13 14.18 -27.84
N ASN A 643 -22.27 14.51 -27.22
CA ASN A 643 -23.52 13.74 -27.35
C ASN A 643 -23.28 12.21 -27.13
N SER A 644 -22.26 11.88 -26.32
CA SER A 644 -21.70 10.54 -26.12
C SER A 644 -21.66 10.23 -24.63
N VAL A 645 -21.79 8.95 -24.29
CA VAL A 645 -21.73 8.49 -22.91
C VAL A 645 -20.27 8.23 -22.52
N THR A 646 -19.75 9.01 -21.58
CA THR A 646 -18.47 8.75 -20.91
C THR A 646 -18.69 7.63 -19.91
N ARG A 647 -17.92 6.55 -20.06
CA ARG A 647 -18.03 5.34 -19.24
C ARG A 647 -16.86 5.27 -18.29
N ARG A 648 -17.14 5.01 -17.02
CA ARG A 648 -16.12 4.87 -15.98
C ARG A 648 -15.65 3.43 -15.93
N LEU A 649 -14.35 3.22 -16.07
CA LEU A 649 -13.68 1.99 -15.68
C LEU A 649 -12.85 2.30 -14.45
N GLN A 650 -13.05 1.55 -13.38
CA GLN A 650 -12.26 1.69 -12.16
C GLN A 650 -11.65 0.34 -11.81
N TRP A 651 -10.40 0.34 -11.36
CA TRP A 651 -9.77 -0.87 -10.86
C TRP A 651 -9.24 -0.67 -9.44
N VAL A 652 -9.22 -1.76 -8.68
CA VAL A 652 -8.74 -1.85 -7.30
C VAL A 652 -7.96 -3.15 -7.10
N LEU A 653 -7.26 -3.27 -5.97
CA LEU A 653 -6.45 -4.45 -5.66
C LEU A 653 -7.12 -5.33 -4.59
N ARG A 654 -6.91 -6.65 -4.73
CA ARG A 654 -7.33 -7.69 -3.78
C ARG A 654 -6.20 -8.71 -3.59
N VAL A 655 -6.21 -9.39 -2.45
CA VAL A 655 -5.36 -10.56 -2.17
C VAL A 655 -6.05 -11.85 -2.60
N ASP A 656 -5.34 -12.75 -3.28
CA ASP A 656 -5.90 -13.98 -3.89
C ASP A 656 -6.39 -15.03 -2.87
N GLN A 657 -5.82 -15.05 -1.66
CA GLN A 657 -6.02 -16.15 -0.69
C GLN A 657 -6.94 -15.82 0.50
N GLU A 658 -7.54 -14.63 0.55
CA GLU A 658 -8.51 -14.34 1.60
C GLU A 658 -9.87 -14.92 1.22
N ASN A 659 -10.17 -16.07 1.83
CA ASN A 659 -11.46 -16.72 1.72
C ASN A 659 -12.60 -15.79 2.14
N ASP A 660 -13.77 -16.10 1.60
CA ASP A 660 -15.05 -15.50 1.94
C ASP A 660 -15.24 -15.35 3.46
N GLY A 661 -15.53 -14.13 3.93
CA GLY A 661 -15.69 -13.81 5.35
C GLY A 661 -14.41 -13.54 6.17
N SER A 662 -13.25 -13.31 5.53
CA SER A 662 -12.02 -12.84 6.18
C SER A 662 -11.72 -11.37 5.92
N TYR A 663 -11.04 -10.74 6.88
CA TYR A 663 -10.72 -9.32 6.87
C TYR A 663 -9.27 -9.10 6.41
N CYS A 664 -9.10 -8.32 5.33
CA CYS A 664 -7.80 -7.87 4.84
C CYS A 664 -7.67 -6.35 4.88
N VAL A 665 -6.57 -5.85 5.43
CA VAL A 665 -6.23 -4.41 5.31
C VAL A 665 -5.84 -3.99 3.89
N LEU A 666 -5.40 -4.93 3.04
CA LEU A 666 -4.93 -4.66 1.67
C LEU A 666 -6.02 -4.80 0.61
N ASN A 667 -7.16 -5.41 0.95
CA ASN A 667 -8.33 -5.42 0.07
C ASN A 667 -9.01 -4.04 0.05
N TRP A 668 -9.74 -3.75 -1.03
CA TRP A 668 -10.46 -2.48 -1.18
C TRP A 668 -11.36 -2.14 0.02
N GLY A 669 -12.17 -3.10 0.45
CA GLY A 669 -13.05 -2.95 1.60
C GLY A 669 -13.77 -4.24 1.97
N ASN A 670 -14.64 -4.15 2.96
CA ASN A 670 -15.54 -5.23 3.37
C ASN A 670 -16.97 -4.70 3.56
N HIS A 671 -17.95 -5.58 3.35
CA HIS A 671 -19.36 -5.33 3.67
C HIS A 671 -19.66 -5.98 5.01
N PHE A 672 -20.12 -5.19 5.98
CA PHE A 672 -20.47 -5.70 7.29
C PHE A 672 -21.98 -5.81 7.40
N TRP A 673 -22.48 -7.03 7.63
CA TRP A 673 -23.91 -7.33 7.75
C TRP A 673 -24.24 -7.81 9.16
N SER A 674 -25.23 -7.18 9.80
CA SER A 674 -25.78 -7.64 11.07
C SER A 674 -27.15 -8.29 10.81
N PRO A 675 -27.39 -9.55 11.23
CA PRO A 675 -28.65 -10.24 10.97
C PRO A 675 -29.86 -9.50 11.57
N VAL A 676 -30.96 -9.44 10.81
CA VAL A 676 -32.16 -8.67 11.17
C VAL A 676 -33.41 -9.53 11.30
N MET A 677 -34.33 -9.12 12.18
CA MET A 677 -35.64 -9.76 12.32
C MET A 677 -36.68 -9.11 11.41
N VAL A 678 -37.45 -9.95 10.73
CA VAL A 678 -38.67 -9.55 10.02
C VAL A 678 -39.75 -9.31 11.06
N THR A 679 -40.45 -8.18 10.96
CA THR A 679 -41.55 -7.84 11.86
C THR A 679 -42.85 -7.72 11.10
N ASN A 680 -43.91 -8.31 11.64
CA ASN A 680 -45.26 -8.24 11.10
C ASN A 680 -46.13 -7.53 12.14
N ILE A 681 -46.55 -6.29 11.85
CA ILE A 681 -47.20 -5.43 12.84
C ILE A 681 -48.47 -4.84 12.23
N ASN A 682 -49.57 -4.89 13.00
CA ASN A 682 -50.78 -4.12 12.69
C ASN A 682 -50.59 -2.69 13.20
N ILE A 683 -50.37 -1.75 12.30
CA ILE A 683 -50.14 -0.34 12.65
C ILE A 683 -51.34 0.49 12.22
N GLN A 684 -51.82 1.34 13.12
CA GLN A 684 -52.81 2.36 12.80
C GLN A 684 -52.08 3.63 12.33
N ARG A 685 -52.19 3.96 11.03
CA ARG A 685 -51.69 5.24 10.49
C ARG A 685 -52.81 5.93 9.72
N ASN A 686 -52.96 7.24 9.93
CA ASN A 686 -53.91 8.07 9.20
C ASN A 686 -55.37 7.57 9.27
N GLY A 687 -55.82 7.13 10.46
CA GLY A 687 -57.20 6.69 10.70
C GLY A 687 -57.56 5.28 10.18
N GLY A 688 -56.66 4.60 9.46
CA GLY A 688 -56.82 3.22 9.02
C GLY A 688 -55.87 2.26 9.74
N VAL A 689 -56.29 1.00 9.92
CA VAL A 689 -55.45 -0.08 10.46
C VAL A 689 -54.97 -0.94 9.28
N SER A 690 -53.66 -1.13 9.14
CA SER A 690 -53.05 -1.96 8.08
C SER A 690 -52.04 -2.94 8.66
N LYS A 691 -51.89 -4.11 8.02
CA LYS A 691 -50.87 -5.11 8.35
C LYS A 691 -49.59 -4.80 7.56
N GLU A 692 -48.53 -4.41 8.25
CA GLU A 692 -47.23 -4.03 7.66
C GLU A 692 -46.18 -5.13 7.95
N LEU A 693 -45.53 -5.63 6.89
CA LEU A 693 -44.34 -6.48 7.00
C LEU A 693 -43.13 -5.57 6.81
N ALA A 694 -42.26 -5.46 7.81
CA ALA A 694 -41.17 -4.51 7.83
C ALA A 694 -39.82 -5.14 8.20
N VAL A 695 -38.76 -4.64 7.54
CA VAL A 695 -37.36 -5.01 7.75
C VAL A 695 -36.51 -3.75 7.83
N GLN A 696 -35.64 -3.68 8.84
CA GLN A 696 -34.71 -2.56 8.99
C GLN A 696 -33.27 -3.08 8.89
N PRO A 697 -32.66 -3.07 7.69
CA PRO A 697 -31.32 -3.62 7.49
C PRO A 697 -30.28 -2.81 8.27
N ARG A 698 -29.29 -3.51 8.82
CA ARG A 698 -28.16 -2.92 9.52
C ARG A 698 -26.87 -3.38 8.88
N ASN A 699 -26.28 -2.48 8.08
CA ASN A 699 -25.07 -2.78 7.34
C ASN A 699 -24.23 -1.54 7.02
N ALA A 700 -22.97 -1.80 6.68
CA ALA A 700 -22.02 -0.77 6.26
C ALA A 700 -21.01 -1.34 5.26
N HIS A 701 -20.71 -0.59 4.21
CA HIS A 701 -19.57 -0.83 3.33
C HIS A 701 -18.42 0.06 3.78
N ILE A 702 -17.26 -0.52 4.08
CA ILE A 702 -16.12 0.20 4.63
C ILE A 702 -14.89 -0.07 3.77
N ASN A 703 -14.20 1.00 3.35
CA ASN A 703 -12.94 0.92 2.61
C ASN A 703 -11.74 0.84 3.55
N HIS A 704 -10.74 0.07 3.14
CA HIS A 704 -9.51 -0.16 3.92
C HIS A 704 -8.25 0.24 3.15
N CYS A 705 -8.16 -0.13 1.88
CA CYS A 705 -6.98 0.11 1.05
C CYS A 705 -7.12 1.40 0.22
N PRO A 706 -6.22 2.40 0.38
CA PRO A 706 -6.29 3.68 -0.35
C PRO A 706 -5.60 3.62 -1.73
N ILE A 707 -5.99 2.67 -2.58
CA ILE A 707 -5.43 2.55 -3.96
C ILE A 707 -6.58 2.33 -4.94
N ALA A 708 -6.72 3.24 -5.90
CA ALA A 708 -7.67 3.07 -7.01
C ALA A 708 -7.16 3.78 -8.26
N GLY A 709 -7.36 3.18 -9.43
CA GLY A 709 -7.18 3.85 -10.72
C GLY A 709 -8.51 4.00 -11.45
N VAL A 710 -8.69 5.14 -12.11
CA VAL A 710 -9.89 5.43 -12.92
C VAL A 710 -9.48 5.73 -14.35
N ILE A 711 -10.17 5.10 -15.30
CA ILE A 711 -10.06 5.38 -16.72
C ILE A 711 -11.45 5.81 -17.23
N LEU A 712 -11.53 7.03 -17.73
CA LEU A 712 -12.73 7.57 -18.37
C LEU A 712 -12.69 7.25 -19.86
N ILE A 713 -13.59 6.39 -20.31
CA ILE A 713 -13.65 5.93 -21.70
C ILE A 713 -14.68 6.76 -22.47
N LYS A 714 -14.22 7.46 -23.51
CA LYS A 714 -15.02 8.30 -24.40
C LYS A 714 -15.13 7.69 -25.79
N GLY A 715 -16.22 7.98 -26.51
CA GLY A 715 -16.35 7.66 -27.94
C GLY A 715 -16.73 6.22 -28.30
N ILE A 716 -17.08 5.33 -27.35
CA ILE A 716 -17.52 3.95 -27.66
C ILE A 716 -18.77 3.93 -28.54
N THR A 717 -19.77 4.76 -28.22
CA THR A 717 -21.04 4.76 -28.96
C THR A 717 -20.85 5.25 -30.40
N GLU A 718 -20.02 6.26 -30.60
CA GLU A 718 -19.65 6.75 -31.93
C GLU A 718 -18.82 5.72 -32.70
N PHE A 719 -17.91 5.01 -32.04
CA PHE A 719 -17.14 3.93 -32.62
C PHE A 719 -18.04 2.80 -33.15
N VAL A 720 -19.02 2.37 -32.36
CA VAL A 720 -20.00 1.36 -32.78
C VAL A 720 -20.82 1.85 -33.97
N ALA A 721 -21.33 3.08 -33.90
CA ALA A 721 -22.17 3.66 -34.94
C ALA A 721 -21.43 3.90 -36.26
N LYS A 722 -20.18 4.40 -36.23
CA LYS A 722 -19.45 4.81 -37.45
C LYS A 722 -18.53 3.74 -38.04
N LYS A 723 -17.97 2.85 -37.21
CA LYS A 723 -16.91 1.92 -37.65
C LYS A 723 -17.26 0.43 -37.52
N LEU A 724 -18.27 0.05 -36.72
CA LEU A 724 -18.74 -1.34 -36.63
C LEU A 724 -20.03 -1.58 -37.42
N ALA A 725 -20.87 -0.55 -37.59
CA ALA A 725 -22.03 -0.63 -38.47
C ALA A 725 -21.61 -0.54 -39.95
N TYR A 726 -22.19 -1.41 -40.79
CA TYR A 726 -22.08 -1.33 -42.25
C TYR A 726 -22.76 -0.04 -42.76
N TYR A 727 -22.03 1.07 -42.80
CA TYR A 727 -22.42 2.20 -43.63
C TYR A 727 -22.09 1.86 -45.09
N VAL A 728 -23.07 1.35 -45.83
CA VAL A 728 -23.04 1.41 -47.29
C VAL A 728 -23.52 2.80 -47.68
N GLU A 729 -22.58 3.73 -47.91
CA GLU A 729 -22.92 4.87 -48.75
C GLU A 729 -23.24 4.32 -50.15
N LEU A 730 -24.49 4.44 -50.59
CA LEU A 730 -24.86 4.23 -51.99
C LEU A 730 -24.26 5.37 -52.82
N ALA A 731 -22.96 5.31 -53.05
CA ALA A 731 -22.31 6.10 -54.07
C ALA A 731 -22.72 5.52 -55.44
N ASN A 732 -23.44 6.33 -56.22
CA ASN A 732 -23.92 6.10 -57.59
C ASN A 732 -25.28 5.38 -57.72
N ALA A 733 -26.36 6.07 -57.35
CA ALA A 733 -27.61 5.90 -58.10
C ALA A 733 -27.47 6.72 -59.40
N PRO A 734 -27.56 6.12 -60.61
CA PRO A 734 -27.66 6.88 -61.84
C PRO A 734 -28.95 7.68 -61.81
N THR A 735 -28.87 8.96 -62.13
CA THR A 735 -30.03 9.79 -62.49
C THR A 735 -30.62 9.24 -63.78
N ASP A 736 -31.60 8.36 -63.69
CA ASP A 736 -32.49 8.05 -64.81
C ASP A 736 -33.94 8.26 -64.39
N ASP A 737 -34.53 9.32 -64.95
CA ASP A 737 -35.94 9.60 -65.04
C ASP A 737 -36.63 8.43 -65.77
N THR A 738 -37.08 7.40 -65.05
CA THR A 738 -38.21 6.56 -65.52
C THR A 738 -38.89 5.81 -64.37
N ASN A 739 -40.14 6.22 -64.11
CA ASN A 739 -41.28 5.44 -63.61
C ASN A 739 -41.00 4.17 -62.78
N LEU A 740 -41.12 4.28 -61.46
CA LEU A 740 -41.58 3.16 -60.62
C LEU A 740 -43.04 3.39 -60.23
N GLY A 741 -43.93 2.71 -60.94
CA GLY A 741 -45.32 2.49 -60.51
C GLY A 741 -45.38 1.48 -59.35
N PRO A 742 -46.52 1.40 -58.64
CA PRO A 742 -46.65 0.54 -57.47
C PRO A 742 -46.80 -0.91 -57.92
N VAL A 743 -46.03 -1.83 -57.36
CA VAL A 743 -46.23 -3.27 -57.55
C VAL A 743 -46.97 -3.81 -56.34
N ASP A 744 -48.24 -4.11 -56.58
CA ASP A 744 -49.16 -4.87 -55.75
C ASP A 744 -48.61 -6.27 -55.42
N GLY A 745 -48.97 -6.75 -54.23
CA GLY A 745 -48.80 -8.15 -53.86
C GLY A 745 -49.75 -9.06 -54.63
N SER A 746 -49.25 -10.24 -55.02
CA SER A 746 -50.11 -11.37 -55.38
C SER A 746 -49.42 -12.69 -55.05
N ASP A 747 -50.21 -13.56 -54.44
CA ASP A 747 -49.95 -14.93 -54.00
C ASP A 747 -49.28 -15.85 -55.03
N GLY A 748 -48.58 -16.87 -54.50
CA GLY A 748 -48.14 -18.02 -55.27
C GLY A 748 -47.63 -19.15 -54.39
N ALA A 749 -48.54 -20.03 -53.96
CA ALA A 749 -48.25 -21.28 -53.28
C ALA A 749 -47.69 -22.37 -54.23
N GLY A 750 -46.87 -23.28 -53.69
CA GLY A 750 -46.80 -24.68 -54.11
C GLY A 750 -45.49 -25.18 -54.71
N ALA A 751 -44.67 -25.84 -53.89
CA ALA A 751 -44.31 -27.27 -53.99
C ALA A 751 -43.38 -27.65 -52.83
#